data_AF-A0A920SLD4-F1
#
_entry.id   AF-A0A920SLD4-F1
#
_cell.length_a   1.000
_cell.length_b   1.000
_cell.length_c   1.000
_cell.angle_alpha   90.00
_cell.angle_beta   90.00
_cell.angle_gamma   90.00
#
_symmetry.space_group_name_H-M   'P 1'
#
loop_
_entity.id
_entity.type
_entity.pdbx_description
1 polymer ?
#
loop_
_entity_poly.entity_id
_entity_poly.type
_entity_poly.pdbx_seq_one_letter_code
_entity_poly.pdbx_strand_id
1 'polypeptide(L)'
;MRLVSPRPIQRLASGGSEAFQYYISGRFADEDGGYDAAQNFEPVPGIEPEVDTNRRVSLNSNFTLIPSDKVRIGVSTLFSDMEHHTPDNSNNIYGVFSSALMSQLHKASANNLYGNPAFATTRENMYQLNVANSSHFAGSMNVGYTPMDGFRLDGVFGVDFTSDDTFNFRPYKWNVDGFSGSTPDGSRNVQEHRSREITADLKGSYINNLDVGDMTFENTLLFGGQGFLRQNQYAGGSGRDFPGPGLETLSALANEGSFESWVRVTQIGGYIQDQIGWNDWVFATVGGRWDANSAFGSEFSTAFYPKASLSVIPSQGLEWNSDLISTFRLRGALGQSGLQPGAFDKFTTFSPQPSEEGPGVQPSNLGNAGLKPEVSTEWEFGTEIGMFDDTWSLDATYWTRSVADALVARRYPVTGGFTQTQLSNIGSLDAWGMELNLRGSLIQNESVSLNVFANGAFLNEKVSDMGGAPPLKTGNTYPRYRNYILQGYAPASFFGAKVADVAIPLNIDGTCTEPSQAAALEYFSGPVDPSSFKPLAIGNSDFDKANGQFSSHNCGSGLLETYLGKPAPDWAGSFGFNVAFAGNFEFAALAEYKLGYHAQDLSGQFRRSNSFIGRNTPQSARLWATMLNPATSAQDRLDAAIEWATQVESLAPMSGMNAIYEASFIRLRELSLTYRVPADIVSGWGLSTATINLGARNSYLYMPGNYPGMDPEGNVTGRCNGGLNCNFLDATEGWGLPIPRRFTLSTRVTF
;
A
#
# COMPACT_ATOMS: atom_id res chain seq x y z
N MET A 1 -12.64 4.38 24.23
CA MET A 1 -11.29 3.87 23.92
C MET A 1 -11.25 2.43 24.44
N ARG A 2 -11.49 1.44 23.57
CA ARG A 2 -11.49 0.01 23.97
C ARG A 2 -10.05 -0.48 23.93
N LEU A 3 -9.66 -1.28 24.94
CA LEU A 3 -8.40 -2.01 24.93
C LEU A 3 -8.53 -3.13 23.91
N VAL A 4 -8.02 -2.92 22.70
CA VAL A 4 -7.80 -4.00 21.73
C VAL A 4 -6.74 -4.93 22.34
N SER A 5 -7.13 -6.15 22.72
CA SER A 5 -6.25 -7.13 23.33
C SER A 5 -5.88 -8.19 22.31
N PRO A 6 -4.81 -7.98 21.52
CA PRO A 6 -4.22 -9.08 20.79
C PRO A 6 -3.63 -10.04 21.83
N ARG A 7 -3.98 -11.33 21.75
CA ARG A 7 -3.42 -12.37 22.62
C ARG A 7 -2.51 -13.33 21.85
N PRO A 8 -1.44 -12.85 21.19
CA PRO A 8 -0.53 -13.74 20.51
C PRO A 8 0.24 -14.58 21.53
N ILE A 9 0.19 -15.90 21.39
CA ILE A 9 1.00 -16.83 22.14
C ILE A 9 1.90 -17.54 21.15
N GLN A 10 3.21 -17.50 21.39
CA GLN A 10 4.20 -18.22 20.59
C GLN A 10 4.98 -19.17 21.50
N ARG A 11 5.20 -20.40 21.02
CA ARG A 11 6.09 -21.38 21.62
C ARG A 11 7.10 -21.83 20.60
N LEU A 12 8.33 -22.07 21.05
CA LEU A 12 9.45 -22.40 20.21
C LEU A 12 10.29 -23.47 20.90
N ALA A 13 10.69 -24.49 20.14
CA ALA A 13 11.61 -25.53 20.55
C ALA A 13 12.70 -25.65 19.49
N SER A 14 13.96 -25.65 19.92
CA SER A 14 15.11 -25.87 19.06
C SER A 14 16.13 -26.73 19.76
N GLY A 15 16.87 -27.54 19.00
CA GLY A 15 17.90 -28.41 19.54
C GLY A 15 18.49 -29.31 18.46
N GLY A 16 19.23 -30.33 18.88
CA GLY A 16 19.82 -31.31 17.96
C GLY A 16 21.22 -31.77 18.36
N SER A 17 21.88 -32.42 17.42
CA SER A 17 23.27 -32.87 17.43
C SER A 17 24.01 -32.25 16.23
N GLU A 18 25.30 -32.56 16.08
CA GLU A 18 26.08 -32.17 14.89
C GLU A 18 25.47 -32.71 13.57
N ALA A 19 24.90 -33.91 13.58
CA ALA A 19 24.34 -34.53 12.38
C ALA A 19 22.88 -34.11 12.08
N PHE A 20 22.19 -33.53 13.05
CA PHE A 20 20.77 -33.18 12.93
C PHE A 20 20.38 -32.03 13.85
N GLN A 21 19.90 -30.94 13.28
CA GLN A 21 19.41 -29.77 13.99
C GLN A 21 17.94 -29.54 13.65
N TYR A 22 17.15 -29.12 14.63
CA TYR A 22 15.74 -28.80 14.43
C TYR A 22 15.36 -27.48 15.10
N TYR A 23 14.35 -26.85 14.51
CA TYR A 23 13.66 -25.68 15.02
C TYR A 23 12.18 -25.83 14.71
N ILE A 24 11.32 -25.74 15.72
CA ILE A 24 9.86 -25.80 15.55
C ILE A 24 9.24 -24.67 16.35
N SER A 25 8.32 -23.93 15.74
CA SER A 25 7.58 -22.86 16.41
C SER A 25 6.10 -22.94 16.07
N GLY A 26 5.27 -22.79 17.10
CA GLY A 26 3.82 -22.66 16.99
C GLY A 26 3.37 -21.30 17.47
N ARG A 27 2.44 -20.67 16.77
CA ARG A 27 1.85 -19.38 17.11
C ARG A 27 0.33 -19.45 17.01
N PHE A 28 -0.35 -18.93 18.02
CA PHE A 28 -1.76 -18.58 17.97
C PHE A 28 -1.87 -17.07 18.14
N ALA A 29 -2.73 -16.42 17.37
CA ALA A 29 -3.05 -15.01 17.50
C ALA A 29 -4.56 -14.82 17.35
N ASP A 30 -5.12 -13.98 18.21
CA ASP A 30 -6.52 -13.56 18.19
C ASP A 30 -6.51 -12.04 18.40
N GLU A 31 -7.08 -11.31 17.45
CA GLU A 31 -7.19 -9.85 17.44
C GLU A 31 -8.64 -9.46 17.25
N ASP A 32 -9.13 -8.55 18.09
CA ASP A 32 -10.45 -7.91 18.01
C ASP A 32 -10.23 -6.45 17.59
N GLY A 33 -10.91 -6.01 16.55
CA GLY A 33 -10.68 -4.76 15.88
C GLY A 33 -11.43 -3.58 16.50
N GLY A 34 -11.75 -2.60 15.66
CA GLY A 34 -12.24 -1.30 16.13
C GLY A 34 -13.74 -1.27 16.47
N TYR A 35 -14.50 -2.22 15.95
CA TYR A 35 -15.95 -2.27 16.08
C TYR A 35 -16.36 -3.11 17.30
N ASP A 36 -17.15 -2.53 18.21
CA ASP A 36 -17.77 -3.27 19.32
C ASP A 36 -19.25 -3.51 19.00
N ALA A 37 -19.48 -4.58 18.24
CA ALA A 37 -20.80 -4.97 17.76
C ALA A 37 -21.78 -5.22 18.93
N ALA A 38 -21.33 -5.97 19.93
CA ALA A 38 -22.14 -6.44 21.04
C ALA A 38 -22.65 -5.31 21.96
N GLN A 39 -21.97 -4.16 22.02
CA GLN A 39 -22.43 -3.01 22.81
C GLN A 39 -23.34 -2.06 22.03
N ASN A 40 -23.19 -1.98 20.71
CA ASN A 40 -23.81 -0.92 19.92
C ASN A 40 -24.92 -1.41 18.98
N PHE A 41 -24.97 -2.71 18.70
CA PHE A 41 -25.93 -3.32 17.79
C PHE A 41 -26.45 -4.64 18.39
N GLU A 42 -27.64 -4.59 18.98
CA GLU A 42 -28.27 -5.78 19.57
C GLU A 42 -28.65 -6.81 18.49
N PRO A 43 -28.45 -8.11 18.72
CA PRO A 43 -28.95 -9.15 17.81
C PRO A 43 -30.44 -9.01 17.53
N VAL A 44 -30.86 -9.37 16.31
CA VAL A 44 -32.27 -9.51 15.96
C VAL A 44 -32.58 -10.98 15.66
N PRO A 45 -33.85 -11.43 15.72
CA PRO A 45 -34.17 -12.83 15.50
C PRO A 45 -33.61 -13.37 14.16
N GLY A 46 -32.65 -14.29 14.24
CA GLY A 46 -32.04 -14.95 13.10
C GLY A 46 -30.91 -14.16 12.41
N ILE A 47 -30.47 -13.02 12.95
CA ILE A 47 -29.39 -12.21 12.38
C ILE A 47 -28.52 -11.62 13.51
N GLU A 48 -27.24 -11.96 13.48
CA GLU A 48 -26.22 -11.44 14.40
C GLU A 48 -25.43 -10.30 13.73
N PRO A 49 -25.02 -9.26 14.46
CA PRO A 49 -24.14 -8.24 13.91
C PRO A 49 -22.76 -8.85 13.62
N GLU A 50 -22.10 -8.39 12.56
CA GLU A 50 -20.75 -8.81 12.20
C GLU A 50 -19.74 -8.44 13.30
N VAL A 51 -18.65 -9.19 13.38
CA VAL A 51 -17.53 -8.93 14.27
C VAL A 51 -16.31 -8.47 13.48
N ASP A 52 -15.39 -7.78 14.13
CA ASP A 52 -14.12 -7.38 13.52
C ASP A 52 -13.01 -8.21 14.17
N THR A 53 -12.80 -9.43 13.72
CA THR A 53 -11.84 -10.35 14.36
C THR A 53 -10.86 -10.94 13.37
N ASN A 54 -9.64 -11.19 13.81
CA ASN A 54 -8.63 -11.91 13.03
C ASN A 54 -7.97 -12.97 13.89
N ARG A 55 -8.25 -14.24 13.58
CA ARG A 55 -7.71 -15.39 14.28
C ARG A 55 -6.76 -16.12 13.36
N ARG A 56 -5.55 -16.42 13.86
CA ARG A 56 -4.51 -17.08 13.09
C ARG A 56 -3.77 -18.13 13.91
N VAL A 57 -3.65 -19.32 13.34
CA VAL A 57 -2.72 -20.37 13.79
C VAL A 57 -1.57 -20.43 12.80
N SER A 58 -0.34 -20.63 13.28
CA SER A 58 0.81 -20.84 12.41
C SER A 58 1.80 -21.82 13.03
N LEU A 59 2.32 -22.72 12.21
CA LEU A 59 3.35 -23.69 12.56
C LEU A 59 4.50 -23.54 11.57
N ASN A 60 5.72 -23.36 12.09
CA ASN A 60 6.94 -23.36 11.29
C ASN A 60 7.86 -24.45 11.80
N SER A 61 8.47 -25.21 10.90
CA SER A 61 9.52 -26.17 11.24
C SER A 61 10.67 -26.10 10.25
N ASN A 62 11.88 -26.15 10.78
CA ASN A 62 13.11 -26.23 10.02
C ASN A 62 13.93 -27.41 10.56
N PHE A 63 14.41 -28.25 9.66
CA PHE A 63 15.27 -29.38 9.94
C PHE A 63 16.53 -29.24 9.09
N THR A 64 17.69 -29.44 9.70
CA THR A 64 18.98 -29.50 9.00
C THR A 64 19.61 -30.84 9.30
N LEU A 65 19.85 -31.62 8.26
CA LEU A 65 20.60 -32.88 8.33
C LEU A 65 21.99 -32.67 7.74
N ILE A 66 23.01 -33.21 8.40
CA ILE A 66 24.41 -33.17 7.96
C ILE A 66 24.91 -34.63 7.94
N PRO A 67 24.62 -35.40 6.86
CA PRO A 67 25.02 -36.80 6.77
C PRO A 67 26.55 -36.97 6.66
N SER A 68 27.24 -35.96 6.13
CA SER A 68 28.70 -35.87 6.05
C SER A 68 29.14 -34.41 6.04
N ASP A 69 30.44 -34.19 6.12
CA ASP A 69 31.11 -32.89 5.91
C ASP A 69 30.80 -32.25 4.55
N LYS A 70 30.54 -33.07 3.53
CA LYS A 70 30.27 -32.61 2.15
C LYS A 70 28.81 -32.36 1.82
N VAL A 71 27.86 -32.86 2.63
CA VAL A 71 26.43 -32.82 2.30
C VAL A 71 25.65 -32.17 3.44
N ARG A 72 24.86 -31.16 3.12
CA ARG A 72 23.91 -30.52 4.04
C ARG A 72 22.53 -30.52 3.41
N ILE A 73 21.52 -31.00 4.14
CA ILE A 73 20.14 -31.03 3.68
C ILE A 73 19.29 -30.19 4.64
N GLY A 74 18.67 -29.13 4.12
CA GLY A 74 17.68 -28.33 4.85
C GLY A 74 16.27 -28.70 4.41
N VAL A 75 15.34 -28.83 5.34
CA VAL A 75 13.90 -28.94 5.07
C VAL A 75 13.19 -27.89 5.91
N SER A 76 12.45 -27.02 5.24
CA SER A 76 11.69 -25.94 5.88
C SER A 76 10.22 -26.07 5.50
N THR A 77 9.33 -25.92 6.47
CA THR A 77 7.89 -25.91 6.24
C THR A 77 7.22 -24.83 7.07
N LEU A 78 6.21 -24.22 6.49
CA LEU A 78 5.30 -23.27 7.10
C LEU A 78 3.88 -23.74 6.80
N PHE A 79 3.05 -23.76 7.84
CA PHE A 79 1.61 -23.88 7.71
C PHE A 79 0.98 -22.73 8.48
N SER A 80 0.01 -22.04 7.88
CA SER A 80 -0.83 -21.10 8.62
C SER A 80 -2.26 -21.16 8.17
N ASP A 81 -3.16 -21.00 9.14
CA ASP A 81 -4.60 -20.97 8.93
C ASP A 81 -5.14 -19.71 9.59
N MET A 82 -6.04 -19.02 8.91
CA MET A 82 -6.59 -17.73 9.32
C MET A 82 -8.08 -17.69 9.06
N GLU A 83 -8.83 -17.19 10.03
CA GLU A 83 -10.23 -16.77 9.89
C GLU A 83 -10.29 -15.28 10.22
N HIS A 84 -10.73 -14.47 9.25
CA HIS A 84 -10.84 -13.03 9.40
C HIS A 84 -12.26 -12.57 9.08
N HIS A 85 -12.87 -11.90 10.05
CA HIS A 85 -14.13 -11.21 9.95
C HIS A 85 -13.88 -9.70 9.96
N THR A 86 -14.58 -8.95 9.13
CA THR A 86 -14.54 -7.49 9.20
C THR A 86 -15.83 -6.87 8.68
N PRO A 87 -16.46 -5.92 9.39
CA PRO A 87 -17.59 -5.19 8.84
C PRO A 87 -17.17 -4.39 7.60
N ASP A 88 -18.11 -4.22 6.67
CA ASP A 88 -17.91 -3.36 5.51
C ASP A 88 -17.42 -1.97 5.94
N ASN A 89 -16.35 -1.47 5.32
CA ASN A 89 -15.72 -0.21 5.69
C ASN A 89 -15.08 0.51 4.49
N SER A 90 -14.36 1.61 4.75
CA SER A 90 -13.62 2.38 3.73
C SER A 90 -14.53 2.97 2.65
N ASN A 91 -14.07 3.08 1.40
CA ASN A 91 -14.82 3.68 0.30
C ASN A 91 -16.01 2.81 -0.20
N ASN A 92 -16.94 2.52 0.72
CA ASN A 92 -18.13 1.73 0.53
C ASN A 92 -19.33 2.45 1.16
N ILE A 93 -20.38 2.71 0.38
CA ILE A 93 -21.61 3.36 0.83
C ILE A 93 -22.45 2.51 1.79
N TYR A 94 -22.22 1.18 1.80
CA TYR A 94 -22.75 0.22 2.76
C TYR A 94 -21.75 -0.07 3.90
N GLY A 95 -20.68 0.73 4.00
CA GLY A 95 -19.73 0.63 5.10
C GLY A 95 -20.30 1.17 6.42
N VAL A 96 -20.02 0.50 7.53
CA VAL A 96 -20.47 0.90 8.87
C VAL A 96 -19.89 2.28 9.23
N PHE A 97 -18.57 2.45 9.06
CA PHE A 97 -17.92 3.72 9.35
C PHE A 97 -18.34 4.83 8.37
N SER A 98 -18.43 4.51 7.08
CA SER A 98 -18.81 5.44 6.02
C SER A 98 -20.23 5.96 6.22
N SER A 99 -21.18 5.07 6.53
CA SER A 99 -22.57 5.45 6.86
C SER A 99 -22.65 6.30 8.13
N ALA A 100 -21.86 5.99 9.16
CA ALA A 100 -21.76 6.83 10.35
C ALA A 100 -21.25 8.25 10.00
N LEU A 101 -20.23 8.36 9.14
CA LEU A 101 -19.73 9.66 8.67
C LEU A 101 -20.74 10.44 7.82
N MET A 102 -21.66 9.77 7.12
CA MET A 102 -22.72 10.39 6.30
C MET A 102 -23.96 10.82 7.11
N SER A 103 -24.03 10.49 8.41
CA SER A 103 -25.20 10.68 9.25
C SER A 103 -25.58 12.16 9.45
N GLN A 104 -26.87 12.46 9.36
CA GLN A 104 -27.42 13.81 9.56
C GLN A 104 -28.46 13.77 10.69
N LEU A 105 -28.06 14.12 11.92
CA LEU A 105 -28.89 13.94 13.12
C LEU A 105 -30.30 14.58 13.04
N HIS A 106 -30.46 15.66 12.27
CA HIS A 106 -31.77 16.30 12.07
C HIS A 106 -32.75 15.46 11.23
N LYS A 107 -32.28 14.38 10.58
CA LYS A 107 -33.07 13.38 9.85
C LYS A 107 -33.35 12.12 10.67
N ALA A 108 -32.93 12.08 11.93
CA ALA A 108 -33.11 10.90 12.77
C ALA A 108 -34.60 10.57 12.96
N SER A 109 -34.91 9.27 12.92
CA SER A 109 -36.26 8.74 13.15
C SER A 109 -36.18 7.38 13.86
N ALA A 110 -37.33 6.82 14.23
CA ALA A 110 -37.38 5.52 14.92
C ALA A 110 -36.69 4.38 14.14
N ASN A 111 -36.75 4.43 12.80
CA ASN A 111 -36.17 3.44 11.90
C ASN A 111 -34.90 3.98 11.19
N ASN A 112 -34.32 5.05 11.72
CA ASN A 112 -33.10 5.67 11.21
C ASN A 112 -32.45 6.50 12.32
N LEU A 113 -31.97 5.83 13.36
CA LEU A 113 -31.58 6.46 14.63
C LEU A 113 -30.52 7.56 14.48
N TYR A 114 -29.63 7.44 13.48
CA TYR A 114 -28.55 8.39 13.23
C TYR A 114 -28.86 9.36 12.08
N GLY A 115 -30.01 9.24 11.44
CA GLY A 115 -30.42 10.11 10.34
C GLY A 115 -29.56 9.92 9.08
N ASN A 116 -29.22 8.67 8.75
CA ASN A 116 -28.58 8.31 7.50
C ASN A 116 -29.47 8.81 6.33
N PRO A 117 -28.94 9.61 5.40
CA PRO A 117 -29.76 10.21 4.36
C PRO A 117 -30.05 9.26 3.18
N ALA A 118 -29.30 8.16 3.03
CA ALA A 118 -29.39 7.25 1.89
C ALA A 118 -28.79 5.87 2.17
N PHE A 119 -29.05 4.93 1.24
CA PHE A 119 -28.48 3.58 1.10
C PHE A 119 -28.88 2.56 2.18
N ALA A 120 -28.48 2.79 3.43
CA ALA A 120 -28.70 1.90 4.56
C ALA A 120 -28.45 2.67 5.87
N THR A 121 -29.08 2.24 6.97
CA THR A 121 -28.69 2.75 8.30
C THR A 121 -27.36 2.14 8.72
N THR A 122 -26.64 2.80 9.65
CA THR A 122 -25.42 2.22 10.23
C THR A 122 -25.68 0.87 10.92
N ARG A 123 -26.88 0.69 11.49
CA ARG A 123 -27.31 -0.56 12.11
C ARG A 123 -27.52 -1.66 11.07
N GLU A 124 -28.24 -1.41 9.99
CA GLU A 124 -28.41 -2.36 8.88
C GLU A 124 -27.05 -2.81 8.32
N ASN A 125 -26.12 -1.86 8.11
CA ASN A 125 -24.80 -2.17 7.57
C ASN A 125 -23.97 -3.11 8.46
N MET A 126 -24.23 -3.13 9.77
CA MET A 126 -23.54 -4.01 10.71
C MET A 126 -23.95 -5.48 10.58
N TYR A 127 -25.12 -5.78 9.99
CA TYR A 127 -25.59 -7.16 9.81
C TYR A 127 -25.17 -7.79 8.47
N GLN A 128 -24.31 -7.13 7.72
CA GLN A 128 -23.67 -7.72 6.55
C GLN A 128 -22.41 -8.46 6.99
N LEU A 129 -22.27 -9.71 6.54
CA LEU A 129 -21.13 -10.54 6.90
C LEU A 129 -20.05 -10.52 5.82
N ASN A 130 -18.80 -10.28 6.21
CA ASN A 130 -17.65 -10.42 5.33
C ASN A 130 -16.58 -11.25 6.03
N VAL A 131 -16.32 -12.42 5.45
CA VAL A 131 -15.40 -13.40 6.02
C VAL A 131 -14.38 -13.82 4.98
N ALA A 132 -13.13 -13.91 5.41
CA ALA A 132 -12.02 -14.45 4.64
C ALA A 132 -11.35 -15.55 5.46
N ASN A 133 -11.36 -16.76 4.92
CA ASN A 133 -10.63 -17.91 5.44
C ASN A 133 -9.42 -18.15 4.54
N SER A 134 -8.25 -18.33 5.12
CA SER A 134 -7.00 -18.50 4.36
C SER A 134 -6.16 -19.61 4.96
N SER A 135 -5.88 -20.63 4.16
CA SER A 135 -4.94 -21.70 4.51
C SER A 135 -3.71 -21.61 3.60
N HIS A 136 -2.53 -21.52 4.20
CA HIS A 136 -1.24 -21.39 3.51
C HIS A 136 -0.31 -22.50 3.95
N PHE A 137 0.27 -23.20 2.98
CA PHE A 137 1.36 -24.14 3.17
C PHE A 137 2.53 -23.77 2.26
N ALA A 138 3.71 -23.61 2.84
CA ALA A 138 4.95 -23.49 2.08
C ALA A 138 5.94 -24.54 2.58
N GLY A 139 6.61 -25.23 1.65
CA GLY A 139 7.62 -26.23 1.96
C GLY A 139 8.80 -26.10 1.01
N SER A 140 10.01 -26.23 1.53
CA SER A 140 11.22 -26.26 0.70
C SER A 140 12.23 -27.27 1.21
N MET A 141 13.00 -27.81 0.27
CA MET A 141 14.15 -28.66 0.51
C MET A 141 15.37 -28.03 -0.15
N ASN A 142 16.42 -27.78 0.63
CA ASN A 142 17.73 -27.35 0.18
C ASN A 142 18.71 -28.53 0.30
N VAL A 143 19.52 -28.75 -0.72
CA VAL A 143 20.61 -29.74 -0.70
C VAL A 143 21.88 -29.02 -1.12
N GLY A 144 22.78 -28.82 -0.17
CA GLY A 144 24.13 -28.35 -0.40
C GLY A 144 25.11 -29.50 -0.51
N TYR A 145 25.93 -29.49 -1.56
CA TYR A 145 26.97 -30.47 -1.81
C TYR A 145 28.30 -29.78 -2.12
N THR A 146 29.36 -30.13 -1.39
CA THR A 146 30.73 -29.60 -1.54
C THR A 146 31.65 -30.75 -1.98
N PRO A 147 31.81 -30.99 -3.29
CA PRO A 147 32.55 -32.17 -3.78
C PRO A 147 34.06 -32.08 -3.47
N MET A 148 34.58 -30.86 -3.55
CA MET A 148 35.98 -30.47 -3.37
C MET A 148 36.06 -29.07 -2.76
N ASP A 149 37.22 -28.72 -2.23
CA ASP A 149 37.45 -27.41 -1.64
C ASP A 149 37.23 -26.29 -2.67
N GLY A 150 36.66 -25.18 -2.21
CA GLY A 150 36.31 -24.03 -3.06
C GLY A 150 35.05 -24.22 -3.91
N PHE A 151 34.57 -25.45 -4.17
CA PHE A 151 33.40 -25.70 -5.02
C PHE A 151 32.18 -26.17 -4.22
N ARG A 152 31.04 -25.50 -4.41
CA ARG A 152 29.76 -25.85 -3.78
C ARG A 152 28.62 -25.79 -4.78
N LEU A 153 27.73 -26.79 -4.72
CA LEU A 153 26.47 -26.85 -5.42
C LEU A 153 25.32 -26.81 -4.41
N ASP A 154 24.36 -25.92 -4.61
CA ASP A 154 23.13 -25.81 -3.83
C ASP A 154 21.94 -26.05 -4.76
N GLY A 155 21.15 -27.08 -4.48
CA GLY A 155 19.85 -27.31 -5.12
C GLY A 155 18.72 -26.96 -4.16
N VAL A 156 17.70 -26.24 -4.63
CA VAL A 156 16.50 -25.92 -3.85
C VAL A 156 15.26 -26.33 -4.64
N PHE A 157 14.37 -27.06 -3.99
CA PHE A 157 13.03 -27.36 -4.49
C PHE A 157 12.00 -26.84 -3.51
N GLY A 158 11.04 -26.06 -3.98
CA GLY A 158 10.01 -25.43 -3.16
C GLY A 158 8.61 -25.62 -3.73
N VAL A 159 7.63 -25.74 -2.84
CA VAL A 159 6.20 -25.71 -3.15
C VAL A 159 5.53 -24.73 -2.20
N ASP A 160 4.75 -23.81 -2.74
CA ASP A 160 3.88 -22.91 -2.00
C ASP A 160 2.44 -23.09 -2.49
N PHE A 161 1.51 -23.21 -1.56
CA PHE A 161 0.09 -23.36 -1.82
C PHE A 161 -0.71 -22.49 -0.85
N THR A 162 -1.55 -21.63 -1.40
CA THR A 162 -2.52 -20.82 -0.63
C THR A 162 -3.92 -21.08 -1.16
N SER A 163 -4.88 -21.26 -0.25
CA SER A 163 -6.31 -21.33 -0.54
C SER A 163 -7.03 -20.28 0.28
N ASP A 164 -7.59 -19.29 -0.38
CA ASP A 164 -8.37 -18.22 0.21
C ASP A 164 -9.85 -18.40 -0.16
N ASP A 165 -10.69 -18.66 0.84
CA ASP A 165 -12.14 -18.71 0.70
C ASP A 165 -12.76 -17.45 1.29
N THR A 166 -13.37 -16.64 0.44
CA THR A 166 -13.99 -15.38 0.86
C THR A 166 -15.48 -15.40 0.57
N PHE A 167 -16.26 -14.78 1.45
CA PHE A 167 -17.66 -14.49 1.13
C PHE A 167 -18.12 -13.15 1.67
N ASN A 168 -19.00 -12.51 0.90
CA ASN A 168 -19.83 -11.39 1.34
C ASN A 168 -21.27 -11.88 1.40
N PHE A 169 -21.95 -11.67 2.51
CA PHE A 169 -23.26 -12.23 2.76
C PHE A 169 -24.19 -11.20 3.40
N ARG A 170 -25.34 -10.99 2.78
CA ARG A 170 -26.47 -10.24 3.31
C ARG A 170 -27.55 -11.25 3.70
N PRO A 171 -27.84 -11.43 4.99
CA PRO A 171 -28.91 -12.30 5.45
C PRO A 171 -30.27 -11.91 4.88
N TYR A 172 -31.21 -12.87 4.84
CA TYR A 172 -32.60 -12.59 4.50
C TYR A 172 -33.16 -11.53 5.47
N LYS A 173 -33.71 -10.43 4.93
CA LYS A 173 -34.19 -9.27 5.70
C LYS A 173 -33.13 -8.61 6.59
N TRP A 174 -31.89 -8.53 6.10
CA TRP A 174 -30.80 -7.76 6.73
C TRP A 174 -31.13 -6.26 6.91
N ASN A 175 -32.07 -5.73 6.14
CA ASN A 175 -32.58 -4.36 6.27
C ASN A 175 -33.51 -4.26 7.49
N VAL A 176 -32.96 -4.50 8.68
CA VAL A 176 -33.68 -4.61 9.96
C VAL A 176 -34.47 -3.36 10.34
N ASP A 177 -34.13 -2.21 9.77
CA ASP A 177 -34.82 -0.94 9.99
C ASP A 177 -35.81 -0.63 8.84
N GLY A 178 -35.86 -1.46 7.79
CA GLY A 178 -36.68 -1.26 6.62
C GLY A 178 -36.26 -0.06 5.77
N PHE A 179 -35.02 0.41 5.94
CA PHE A 179 -34.51 1.61 5.27
C PHE A 179 -33.78 1.24 3.97
N SER A 180 -32.94 0.21 3.98
CA SER A 180 -32.28 -0.24 2.76
C SER A 180 -33.26 -0.95 1.81
N GLY A 181 -33.24 -0.54 0.54
CA GLY A 181 -33.93 -1.21 -0.57
C GLY A 181 -33.03 -2.14 -1.39
N SER A 182 -31.75 -2.28 -1.03
CA SER A 182 -30.80 -3.10 -1.78
C SER A 182 -30.87 -4.54 -1.31
N THR A 183 -31.35 -5.43 -2.20
CA THR A 183 -31.43 -6.89 -1.93
C THR A 183 -31.98 -7.20 -0.54
N PRO A 184 -33.18 -6.73 -0.18
CA PRO A 184 -33.73 -6.92 1.18
C PRO A 184 -33.95 -8.39 1.50
N ASP A 185 -34.20 -9.23 0.50
CA ASP A 185 -34.30 -10.69 0.66
C ASP A 185 -32.93 -11.39 0.70
N GLY A 186 -31.85 -10.62 0.82
CA GLY A 186 -30.49 -11.10 1.01
C GLY A 186 -29.74 -11.41 -0.28
N SER A 187 -28.44 -11.65 -0.13
CA SER A 187 -27.52 -11.96 -1.23
C SER A 187 -26.29 -12.66 -0.69
N ARG A 188 -25.64 -13.46 -1.54
CA ARG A 188 -24.36 -14.07 -1.19
C ARG A 188 -23.42 -14.01 -2.39
N ASN A 189 -22.17 -13.66 -2.14
CA ASN A 189 -21.07 -13.78 -3.07
C ASN A 189 -20.01 -14.65 -2.41
N VAL A 190 -19.55 -15.70 -3.07
CA VAL A 190 -18.48 -16.58 -2.60
C VAL A 190 -17.41 -16.63 -3.67
N GLN A 191 -16.15 -16.51 -3.24
CA GLN A 191 -15.00 -16.60 -4.13
C GLN A 191 -13.89 -17.38 -3.44
N GLU A 192 -13.42 -18.41 -4.14
CA GLU A 192 -12.25 -19.19 -3.81
C GLU A 192 -11.10 -18.76 -4.72
N HIS A 193 -9.97 -18.42 -4.11
CA HIS A 193 -8.72 -18.15 -4.80
C HIS A 193 -7.66 -19.16 -4.37
N ARG A 194 -7.18 -19.95 -5.32
CA ARG A 194 -6.07 -20.88 -5.10
C ARG A 194 -4.83 -20.40 -5.82
N SER A 195 -3.74 -20.22 -5.09
CA SER A 195 -2.43 -19.95 -5.66
C SER A 195 -1.50 -21.14 -5.39
N ARG A 196 -0.77 -21.55 -6.42
CA ARG A 196 0.25 -22.59 -6.33
C ARG A 196 1.51 -22.11 -7.02
N GLU A 197 2.63 -22.19 -6.32
CA GLU A 197 3.96 -21.96 -6.86
C GLU A 197 4.84 -23.19 -6.68
N ILE A 198 5.58 -23.54 -7.73
CA ILE A 198 6.65 -24.53 -7.67
C ILE A 198 7.93 -23.83 -8.07
N THR A 199 8.96 -23.99 -7.25
CA THR A 199 10.27 -23.39 -7.48
C THR A 199 11.33 -24.47 -7.55
N ALA A 200 12.20 -24.37 -8.55
CA ALA A 200 13.41 -25.15 -8.64
C ALA A 200 14.59 -24.21 -8.90
N ASP A 201 15.63 -24.30 -8.08
CA ASP A 201 16.84 -23.49 -8.19
C ASP A 201 18.06 -24.39 -8.07
N LEU A 202 19.07 -24.13 -8.90
CA LEU A 202 20.37 -24.77 -8.87
C LEU A 202 21.43 -23.69 -8.94
N LYS A 203 22.28 -23.62 -7.92
CA LYS A 203 23.38 -22.67 -7.80
C LYS A 203 24.69 -23.40 -7.63
N GLY A 204 25.69 -22.98 -8.39
CA GLY A 204 27.10 -23.34 -8.19
C GLY A 204 27.91 -22.13 -7.75
N SER A 205 28.85 -22.35 -6.84
CA SER A 205 29.87 -21.38 -6.46
C SER A 205 31.25 -22.01 -6.49
N TYR A 206 32.23 -21.31 -7.06
CA TYR A 206 33.63 -21.71 -7.06
C TYR A 206 34.49 -20.55 -6.54
N ILE A 207 35.24 -20.79 -5.48
CA ILE A 207 36.18 -19.84 -4.87
C ILE A 207 37.60 -20.33 -5.12
N ASN A 208 38.45 -19.47 -5.66
CA ASN A 208 39.85 -19.75 -5.91
C ASN A 208 40.73 -18.57 -5.53
N ASN A 209 41.78 -18.83 -4.76
CA ASN A 209 42.78 -17.85 -4.35
C ASN A 209 44.04 -17.99 -5.20
N LEU A 210 44.58 -16.85 -5.64
CA LEU A 210 45.82 -16.76 -6.39
C LEU A 210 46.71 -15.66 -5.80
N ASP A 211 47.85 -16.07 -5.27
CA ASP A 211 48.86 -15.15 -4.76
C ASP A 211 49.96 -14.95 -5.81
N VAL A 212 50.23 -13.69 -6.18
CA VAL A 212 51.28 -13.30 -7.14
C VAL A 212 52.20 -12.27 -6.48
N GLY A 213 53.31 -12.75 -5.91
CA GLY A 213 54.20 -11.91 -5.10
C GLY A 213 53.49 -11.48 -3.81
N ASP A 214 53.43 -10.17 -3.56
CA ASP A 214 52.73 -9.58 -2.40
C ASP A 214 51.24 -9.25 -2.69
N MET A 215 50.73 -9.66 -3.86
CA MET A 215 49.34 -9.44 -4.25
C MET A 215 48.52 -10.73 -4.06
N THR A 216 47.41 -10.64 -3.36
CA THR A 216 46.42 -11.72 -3.21
C THR A 216 45.20 -11.42 -4.08
N PHE A 217 44.74 -12.42 -4.84
CA PHE A 217 43.53 -12.34 -5.65
C PHE A 217 42.56 -13.45 -5.25
N GLU A 218 41.38 -13.08 -4.77
CA GLU A 218 40.28 -14.02 -4.55
C GLU A 218 39.30 -13.92 -5.72
N ASN A 219 39.09 -15.04 -6.43
CA ASN A 219 38.06 -15.15 -7.43
C ASN A 219 36.87 -15.94 -6.87
N THR A 220 35.67 -15.38 -6.97
CA THR A 220 34.41 -16.04 -6.63
C THR A 220 33.49 -16.05 -7.85
N LEU A 221 33.42 -17.21 -8.52
CA LEU A 221 32.50 -17.48 -9.62
C LEU A 221 31.18 -18.03 -9.08
N LEU A 222 30.06 -17.44 -9.49
CA LEU A 222 28.71 -17.88 -9.21
C LEU A 222 27.99 -18.15 -10.54
N PHE A 223 27.28 -19.27 -10.63
CA PHE A 223 26.44 -19.58 -11.78
C PHE A 223 25.22 -20.38 -11.32
N GLY A 224 24.13 -20.31 -12.08
CA GLY A 224 22.95 -21.05 -11.71
C GLY A 224 21.80 -20.91 -12.69
N GLY A 225 20.74 -21.65 -12.40
CA GLY A 225 19.49 -21.63 -13.13
C GLY A 225 18.32 -21.74 -12.17
N GLN A 226 17.25 -21.00 -12.46
CA GLN A 226 16.06 -20.94 -11.63
C GLN A 226 14.81 -21.06 -12.50
N GLY A 227 13.81 -21.78 -11.99
CA GLY A 227 12.52 -21.96 -12.62
C GLY A 227 11.38 -21.79 -11.63
N PHE A 228 10.33 -21.11 -12.07
CA PHE A 228 9.08 -20.92 -11.35
C PHE A 228 7.90 -21.36 -12.21
N LEU A 229 6.95 -22.05 -11.60
CA LEU A 229 5.63 -22.28 -12.16
C LEU A 229 4.61 -21.73 -11.18
N ARG A 230 3.96 -20.63 -11.55
CA ARG A 230 2.88 -20.02 -10.76
C ARG A 230 1.55 -20.28 -11.44
N GLN A 231 0.61 -20.84 -10.70
CA GLN A 231 -0.76 -21.02 -11.14
C GLN A 231 -1.72 -20.35 -10.15
N ASN A 232 -2.60 -19.52 -10.69
CA ASN A 232 -3.68 -18.89 -9.96
C ASN A 232 -5.00 -19.41 -10.52
N GLN A 233 -5.89 -19.87 -9.65
CA GLN A 233 -7.25 -20.28 -9.99
C GLN A 233 -8.23 -19.42 -9.19
N TYR A 234 -9.33 -19.05 -9.84
CA TYR A 234 -10.45 -18.37 -9.24
C TYR A 234 -11.71 -19.14 -9.58
N ALA A 235 -12.49 -19.49 -8.57
CA ALA A 235 -13.79 -20.10 -8.73
C ALA A 235 -14.76 -19.47 -7.76
N GLY A 236 -16.05 -19.48 -8.07
CA GLY A 236 -17.02 -18.93 -7.16
C GLY A 236 -18.38 -18.73 -7.81
N GLY A 237 -19.18 -17.94 -7.12
CA GLY A 237 -20.51 -17.59 -7.58
C GLY A 237 -21.16 -16.53 -6.74
N SER A 238 -22.25 -15.98 -7.26
CA SER A 238 -23.06 -15.00 -6.56
C SER A 238 -24.53 -15.23 -6.82
N GLY A 239 -25.38 -14.83 -5.87
CA GLY A 239 -26.82 -14.89 -6.01
C GLY A 239 -27.54 -13.90 -5.11
N ARG A 240 -28.84 -13.73 -5.35
CA ARG A 240 -29.74 -12.83 -4.62
C ARG A 240 -31.10 -13.49 -4.36
N ASP A 241 -31.80 -12.95 -3.38
CA ASP A 241 -33.18 -13.28 -3.02
C ASP A 241 -33.34 -14.68 -2.41
N PHE A 242 -33.08 -14.80 -1.10
CA PHE A 242 -33.38 -16.02 -0.36
C PHE A 242 -34.90 -16.20 -0.17
N PRO A 243 -35.41 -17.43 -0.21
CA PRO A 243 -36.83 -17.71 0.01
C PRO A 243 -37.24 -17.61 1.49
N GLY A 244 -36.30 -17.51 2.42
CA GLY A 244 -36.56 -17.39 3.86
C GLY A 244 -35.29 -17.29 4.72
N PRO A 245 -35.45 -17.10 6.05
CA PRO A 245 -34.34 -16.93 6.98
C PRO A 245 -33.54 -18.22 7.21
N GLY A 246 -32.28 -18.08 7.65
CA GLY A 246 -31.38 -19.19 8.00
C GLY A 246 -30.74 -19.93 6.83
N LEU A 247 -30.99 -19.49 5.60
CA LEU A 247 -30.37 -20.02 4.39
C LEU A 247 -29.12 -19.20 4.05
N GLU A 248 -27.99 -19.88 3.89
CA GLU A 248 -26.68 -19.23 3.68
C GLU A 248 -25.90 -19.80 2.49
N THR A 249 -26.53 -20.61 1.64
CA THR A 249 -25.86 -21.21 0.47
C THR A 249 -26.26 -20.53 -0.84
N LEU A 250 -25.38 -20.56 -1.84
CA LEU A 250 -25.70 -20.02 -3.17
C LEU A 250 -26.91 -20.72 -3.81
N SER A 251 -27.01 -22.04 -3.62
CA SER A 251 -28.10 -22.89 -4.13
C SER A 251 -29.49 -22.57 -3.57
N ALA A 252 -29.57 -21.71 -2.55
CA ALA A 252 -30.84 -21.25 -2.00
C ALA A 252 -31.34 -19.97 -2.67
N LEU A 253 -30.58 -19.35 -3.58
CA LEU A 253 -30.88 -18.05 -4.18
C LEU A 253 -31.58 -18.21 -5.54
N ALA A 254 -32.47 -17.27 -5.87
CA ALA A 254 -33.26 -17.33 -7.10
C ALA A 254 -32.43 -17.09 -8.38
N ASN A 255 -31.38 -16.29 -8.29
CA ASN A 255 -30.56 -15.84 -9.43
C ASN A 255 -29.08 -16.16 -9.21
N GLU A 256 -28.72 -17.44 -9.19
CA GLU A 256 -27.33 -17.87 -9.01
C GLU A 256 -26.52 -17.81 -10.31
N GLY A 257 -25.30 -17.28 -10.22
CA GLY A 257 -24.29 -17.33 -11.27
C GLY A 257 -23.01 -17.96 -10.73
N SER A 258 -22.34 -18.75 -11.57
CA SER A 258 -21.04 -19.36 -11.27
C SER A 258 -19.96 -18.88 -12.23
N PHE A 259 -18.72 -18.82 -11.78
CA PHE A 259 -17.57 -18.56 -12.64
C PHE A 259 -16.38 -19.44 -12.25
N GLU A 260 -15.52 -19.70 -13.23
CA GLU A 260 -14.23 -20.34 -13.05
C GLU A 260 -13.22 -19.74 -14.02
N SER A 261 -12.00 -19.52 -13.56
CA SER A 261 -10.86 -19.15 -14.40
C SER A 261 -9.55 -19.64 -13.77
N TRP A 262 -8.54 -19.83 -14.61
CA TRP A 262 -7.19 -20.09 -14.15
C TRP A 262 -6.16 -19.49 -15.10
N VAL A 263 -5.02 -19.11 -14.55
CA VAL A 263 -3.87 -18.62 -15.31
C VAL A 263 -2.63 -19.32 -14.78
N ARG A 264 -1.77 -19.76 -15.70
CA ARG A 264 -0.45 -20.33 -15.37
C ARG A 264 0.63 -19.56 -16.10
N VAL A 265 1.67 -19.18 -15.36
CA VAL A 265 2.87 -18.53 -15.88
C VAL A 265 4.08 -19.36 -15.48
N THR A 266 4.93 -19.65 -16.46
CA THR A 266 6.21 -20.33 -16.25
C THR A 266 7.34 -19.35 -16.55
N GLN A 267 8.27 -19.24 -15.62
CA GLN A 267 9.49 -18.44 -15.77
C GLN A 267 10.69 -19.35 -15.61
N ILE A 268 11.68 -19.20 -16.48
CA ILE A 268 12.94 -19.93 -16.41
C ILE A 268 14.05 -18.93 -16.72
N GLY A 269 15.09 -18.93 -15.91
CA GLY A 269 16.25 -18.08 -16.12
C GLY A 269 17.56 -18.73 -15.71
N GLY A 270 18.65 -18.15 -16.18
CA GLY A 270 20.01 -18.54 -15.83
C GLY A 270 20.87 -17.32 -15.58
N TYR A 271 21.89 -17.46 -14.74
CA TYR A 271 22.79 -16.37 -14.41
C TYR A 271 24.24 -16.84 -14.28
N ILE A 272 25.15 -15.89 -14.51
CA ILE A 272 26.57 -16.02 -14.22
C ILE A 272 27.07 -14.70 -13.65
N GLN A 273 27.93 -14.78 -12.65
CA GLN A 273 28.57 -13.65 -12.01
C GLN A 273 29.97 -14.06 -11.58
N ASP A 274 30.94 -13.21 -11.84
CA ASP A 274 32.30 -13.36 -11.36
C ASP A 274 32.68 -12.16 -10.50
N GLN A 275 33.24 -12.41 -9.32
CA GLN A 275 33.78 -11.39 -8.42
C GLN A 275 35.27 -11.63 -8.24
N ILE A 276 36.08 -10.59 -8.42
CA ILE A 276 37.52 -10.60 -8.18
C ILE A 276 37.81 -9.62 -7.05
N GLY A 277 38.32 -10.14 -5.94
CA GLY A 277 38.92 -9.40 -4.84
C GLY A 277 40.43 -9.25 -5.04
N TRP A 278 40.99 -8.08 -4.74
CA TRP A 278 42.42 -7.80 -4.73
C TRP A 278 42.83 -7.27 -3.35
N ASN A 279 43.75 -7.98 -2.70
CA ASN A 279 44.31 -7.68 -1.37
C ASN A 279 43.24 -7.42 -0.29
N ASP A 280 42.05 -8.01 -0.45
CA ASP A 280 40.89 -7.83 0.41
C ASP A 280 40.37 -6.38 0.58
N TRP A 281 40.75 -5.45 -0.30
CA TRP A 281 40.28 -4.06 -0.22
C TRP A 281 39.74 -3.50 -1.55
N VAL A 282 39.94 -4.18 -2.69
CA VAL A 282 39.30 -3.84 -3.97
C VAL A 282 38.50 -5.04 -4.46
N PHE A 283 37.22 -4.84 -4.77
CA PHE A 283 36.33 -5.89 -5.25
C PHE A 283 35.63 -5.43 -6.52
N ALA A 284 35.86 -6.13 -7.62
CA ALA A 284 35.17 -5.92 -8.89
C ALA A 284 34.24 -7.10 -9.17
N THR A 285 33.01 -6.81 -9.61
CA THR A 285 32.04 -7.84 -9.99
C THR A 285 31.50 -7.55 -11.38
N VAL A 286 31.39 -8.59 -12.19
CA VAL A 286 30.71 -8.55 -13.50
C VAL A 286 29.77 -9.73 -13.61
N GLY A 287 28.65 -9.56 -14.27
CA GLY A 287 27.73 -10.67 -14.49
C GLY A 287 26.52 -10.30 -15.31
N GLY A 288 25.61 -11.26 -15.45
CA GLY A 288 24.34 -11.05 -16.09
C GLY A 288 23.41 -12.24 -15.92
N ARG A 289 22.15 -12.02 -16.27
CA ARG A 289 21.09 -13.02 -16.23
C ARG A 289 20.29 -13.03 -17.52
N TRP A 290 19.81 -14.21 -17.90
CA TRP A 290 18.86 -14.42 -18.99
C TRP A 290 17.55 -14.90 -18.41
N ASP A 291 16.44 -14.22 -18.70
CA ASP A 291 15.12 -14.62 -18.23
C ASP A 291 14.17 -14.85 -19.39
N ALA A 292 13.45 -15.97 -19.35
CA ALA A 292 12.37 -16.29 -20.26
C ALA A 292 11.05 -16.46 -19.50
N ASN A 293 9.95 -16.01 -20.09
CA ASN A 293 8.61 -16.11 -19.52
C ASN A 293 7.59 -16.50 -20.58
N SER A 294 6.72 -17.46 -20.25
CA SER A 294 5.66 -17.97 -21.12
C SER A 294 4.63 -16.92 -21.55
N ALA A 295 4.52 -15.78 -20.87
CA ALA A 295 3.67 -14.65 -21.24
C ALA A 295 4.00 -14.09 -22.63
N PHE A 296 5.24 -14.30 -23.13
CA PHE A 296 5.65 -13.90 -24.47
C PHE A 296 5.19 -14.83 -25.59
N GLY A 297 4.52 -15.94 -25.29
CA GLY A 297 4.00 -16.89 -26.27
C GLY A 297 4.82 -18.16 -26.41
N SER A 298 4.56 -18.93 -27.47
CA SER A 298 5.19 -20.24 -27.71
C SER A 298 6.67 -20.17 -28.04
N GLU A 299 7.17 -19.01 -28.45
CA GLU A 299 8.60 -18.76 -28.60
C GLU A 299 9.12 -18.12 -27.30
N PHE A 300 9.78 -18.92 -26.47
CA PHE A 300 10.41 -18.49 -25.22
C PHE A 300 11.52 -17.46 -25.54
N SER A 301 11.15 -16.18 -25.69
CA SER A 301 12.10 -15.10 -25.90
C SER A 301 12.83 -14.80 -24.59
N THR A 302 14.16 -14.88 -24.59
CA THR A 302 15.00 -14.55 -23.44
C THR A 302 15.37 -13.07 -23.45
N ALA A 303 15.22 -12.39 -22.32
CA ALA A 303 15.77 -11.06 -22.08
C ALA A 303 17.09 -11.18 -21.30
N PHE A 304 18.12 -10.43 -21.71
CA PHE A 304 19.42 -10.39 -21.02
C PHE A 304 19.56 -9.12 -20.19
N TYR A 305 20.01 -9.27 -18.95
CA TYR A 305 20.20 -8.17 -18.01
C TYR A 305 21.63 -8.20 -17.44
N PRO A 306 22.53 -7.29 -17.87
CA PRO A 306 23.89 -7.20 -17.37
C PRO A 306 23.97 -6.49 -16.01
N LYS A 307 25.06 -6.73 -15.29
CA LYS A 307 25.46 -5.97 -14.11
C LYS A 307 26.98 -5.86 -13.97
N ALA A 308 27.41 -4.77 -13.36
CA ALA A 308 28.79 -4.56 -12.95
C ALA A 308 28.85 -3.74 -11.65
N SER A 309 29.81 -4.01 -10.79
CA SER A 309 30.06 -3.20 -9.60
C SER A 309 31.53 -3.16 -9.22
N LEU A 310 31.93 -2.09 -8.53
CA LEU A 310 33.26 -1.89 -7.96
C LEU A 310 33.10 -1.38 -6.52
N SER A 311 33.81 -2.01 -5.59
CA SER A 311 33.93 -1.58 -4.19
C SER A 311 35.40 -1.43 -3.84
N VAL A 312 35.77 -0.31 -3.23
CA VAL A 312 37.13 -0.02 -2.78
C VAL A 312 37.06 0.38 -1.31
N ILE A 313 37.92 -0.19 -0.47
CA ILE A 313 37.99 0.04 0.97
C ILE A 313 39.39 0.58 1.32
N PRO A 314 39.72 1.85 1.03
CA PRO A 314 41.07 2.38 1.23
C PRO A 314 41.60 2.22 2.66
N SER A 315 40.70 2.24 3.66
CA SER A 315 41.07 2.07 5.07
C SER A 315 41.61 0.68 5.43
N GLN A 316 41.37 -0.33 4.58
CA GLN A 316 41.91 -1.68 4.74
C GLN A 316 43.21 -1.91 3.94
N GLY A 317 43.38 -1.22 2.82
CA GLY A 317 44.48 -1.50 1.88
C GLY A 317 45.63 -0.51 1.83
N LEU A 318 45.38 0.77 2.16
CA LEU A 318 46.43 1.79 2.24
C LEU A 318 47.00 1.81 3.66
N GLU A 319 48.15 2.46 3.86
CA GLU A 319 48.68 2.80 5.19
C GLU A 319 47.77 3.86 5.86
N TRP A 320 46.55 3.44 6.21
CA TRP A 320 45.50 4.30 6.71
C TRP A 320 45.73 4.59 8.20
N ASN A 321 45.94 5.86 8.52
CA ASN A 321 46.21 6.30 9.88
C ASN A 321 45.38 7.57 10.17
N SER A 322 44.12 7.38 10.54
CA SER A 322 43.21 8.47 10.88
C SER A 322 42.49 8.16 12.18
N ASP A 323 42.65 9.04 13.17
CA ASP A 323 41.92 8.94 14.45
C ASP A 323 40.43 9.30 14.31
N LEU A 324 40.06 9.99 13.22
CA LEU A 324 38.69 10.41 12.96
C LEU A 324 37.91 9.37 12.15
N ILE A 325 38.52 8.83 11.08
CA ILE A 325 37.87 7.93 10.13
C ILE A 325 38.52 6.55 10.25
N SER A 326 37.85 5.62 10.91
CA SER A 326 38.28 4.23 11.10
C SER A 326 38.02 3.38 9.85
N THR A 327 36.85 3.56 9.23
CA THR A 327 36.45 2.80 8.05
C THR A 327 36.06 3.74 6.92
N PHE A 328 36.55 3.47 5.71
CA PHE A 328 36.15 4.19 4.52
C PHE A 328 35.95 3.24 3.35
N ARG A 329 34.74 3.19 2.81
CA ARG A 329 34.39 2.45 1.58
C ARG A 329 33.79 3.39 0.55
N LEU A 330 34.16 3.17 -0.70
CA LEU A 330 33.49 3.70 -1.89
C LEU A 330 32.96 2.55 -2.73
N ARG A 331 31.73 2.66 -3.23
CA ARG A 331 31.10 1.66 -4.09
C ARG A 331 30.37 2.30 -5.26
N GLY A 332 30.40 1.63 -6.41
CA GLY A 332 29.63 2.00 -7.59
C GLY A 332 29.06 0.75 -8.26
N ALA A 333 27.83 0.85 -8.76
CA ALA A 333 27.17 -0.25 -9.44
C ALA A 333 26.35 0.23 -10.64
N LEU A 334 26.25 -0.64 -11.64
CA LEU A 334 25.38 -0.53 -12.81
C LEU A 334 24.62 -1.85 -12.91
N GLY A 335 23.31 -1.78 -13.10
CA GLY A 335 22.49 -2.97 -13.31
C GLY A 335 21.33 -2.70 -14.23
N GLN A 336 20.87 -3.76 -14.90
CA GLN A 336 19.56 -3.78 -15.54
C GLN A 336 18.64 -4.78 -14.87
N SER A 337 17.36 -4.45 -14.85
CA SER A 337 16.28 -5.37 -14.49
C SER A 337 15.11 -5.14 -15.44
N GLY A 338 14.15 -6.07 -15.48
CA GLY A 338 12.98 -5.85 -16.31
C GLY A 338 11.71 -6.47 -15.78
N LEU A 339 10.60 -5.81 -16.13
CA LEU A 339 9.25 -6.25 -15.86
C LEU A 339 8.64 -6.82 -17.15
N GLN A 340 8.02 -7.99 -17.03
CA GLN A 340 7.45 -8.71 -18.16
C GLN A 340 5.94 -8.44 -18.23
N PRO A 341 5.33 -8.46 -19.44
CA PRO A 341 3.88 -8.35 -19.58
C PRO A 341 3.18 -9.56 -18.96
N GLY A 342 1.88 -9.40 -18.68
CA GLY A 342 1.02 -10.46 -18.19
C GLY A 342 0.72 -11.53 -19.25
N ALA A 343 0.18 -12.66 -18.79
CA ALA A 343 -0.28 -13.72 -19.67
C ALA A 343 -1.37 -13.20 -20.62
N PHE A 344 -1.28 -13.59 -21.89
CA PHE A 344 -2.23 -13.22 -22.94
C PHE A 344 -2.22 -11.75 -23.41
N ASP A 345 -1.41 -10.86 -22.83
CA ASP A 345 -1.35 -9.44 -23.21
C ASP A 345 -0.92 -9.22 -24.68
N LYS A 346 -0.13 -10.15 -25.22
CA LYS A 346 0.27 -10.15 -26.64
C LYS A 346 -0.83 -10.56 -27.61
N PHE A 347 -1.78 -11.36 -27.17
CA PHE A 347 -2.71 -12.06 -28.05
C PHE A 347 -4.04 -11.34 -28.12
N THR A 348 -4.61 -11.27 -29.31
CA THR A 348 -6.01 -10.92 -29.46
C THR A 348 -6.87 -12.06 -28.92
N THR A 349 -7.71 -11.79 -27.93
CA THR A 349 -8.54 -12.80 -27.28
C THR A 349 -10.02 -12.44 -27.36
N PHE A 350 -10.85 -13.47 -27.31
CA PHE A 350 -12.31 -13.36 -27.20
C PHE A 350 -12.76 -14.09 -25.94
N SER A 351 -13.77 -13.55 -25.26
CA SER A 351 -14.33 -14.14 -24.04
C SER A 351 -15.68 -14.79 -24.37
N PRO A 352 -15.93 -16.03 -23.92
CA PRO A 352 -17.24 -16.67 -24.09
C PRO A 352 -18.29 -15.94 -23.24
N GLN A 353 -19.50 -15.80 -23.78
CA GLN A 353 -20.64 -15.17 -23.12
C GLN A 353 -21.90 -16.03 -23.32
N PRO A 354 -22.62 -16.40 -22.25
CA PRO A 354 -23.94 -16.99 -22.38
C PRO A 354 -24.95 -15.92 -22.82
N SER A 355 -25.94 -16.30 -23.61
CA SER A 355 -27.09 -15.46 -23.96
C SER A 355 -28.36 -16.29 -24.06
N GLU A 356 -29.52 -15.64 -24.05
CA GLU A 356 -30.83 -16.30 -24.20
C GLU A 356 -30.98 -17.04 -25.55
N GLU A 357 -30.25 -16.61 -26.58
CA GLU A 357 -30.22 -17.21 -27.92
C GLU A 357 -29.13 -18.29 -28.09
N GLY A 358 -28.36 -18.58 -27.04
CA GLY A 358 -27.26 -19.54 -27.04
C GLY A 358 -25.89 -18.93 -26.72
N PRO A 359 -24.83 -19.74 -26.61
CA PRO A 359 -23.49 -19.25 -26.29
C PRO A 359 -22.87 -18.47 -27.44
N GLY A 360 -22.17 -17.38 -27.13
CA GLY A 360 -21.41 -16.57 -28.07
C GLY A 360 -20.02 -16.21 -27.53
N VAL A 361 -19.30 -15.38 -28.29
CA VAL A 361 -18.03 -14.79 -27.86
C VAL A 361 -18.05 -13.29 -28.09
N GLN A 362 -17.42 -12.54 -27.20
CA GLN A 362 -17.22 -11.09 -27.35
C GLN A 362 -15.72 -10.75 -27.39
N PRO A 363 -15.31 -9.68 -28.10
CA PRO A 363 -13.93 -9.20 -28.06
C PRO A 363 -13.47 -8.92 -26.61
N SER A 364 -12.28 -9.41 -26.25
CA SER A 364 -11.71 -9.27 -24.90
C SER A 364 -10.43 -8.44 -24.93
N ASN A 365 -9.28 -9.04 -25.21
CA ASN A 365 -8.02 -8.31 -25.37
C ASN A 365 -7.76 -8.04 -26.85
N LEU A 366 -7.39 -6.81 -27.21
CA LEU A 366 -6.93 -6.50 -28.56
C LEU A 366 -5.57 -7.17 -28.83
N GLY A 367 -4.71 -7.29 -27.82
CA GLY A 367 -3.40 -7.91 -27.92
C GLY A 367 -2.36 -7.03 -28.62
N ASN A 368 -1.10 -7.08 -28.20
CA ASN A 368 -0.01 -6.37 -28.88
C ASN A 368 1.19 -7.30 -29.12
N ALA A 369 1.33 -7.82 -30.34
CA ALA A 369 2.41 -8.74 -30.69
C ALA A 369 3.82 -8.13 -30.51
N GLY A 370 3.94 -6.79 -30.57
CA GLY A 370 5.19 -6.05 -30.38
C GLY A 370 5.61 -5.86 -28.93
N LEU A 371 4.89 -6.42 -27.94
CA LEU A 371 5.26 -6.27 -26.54
C LEU A 371 6.64 -6.85 -26.24
N LYS A 372 7.42 -6.10 -25.48
CA LYS A 372 8.73 -6.47 -24.94
C LYS A 372 8.76 -6.19 -23.43
N PRO A 373 9.75 -6.72 -22.69
CA PRO A 373 9.92 -6.35 -21.28
C PRO A 373 10.14 -4.83 -21.16
N GLU A 374 9.56 -4.25 -20.11
CA GLU A 374 9.99 -2.95 -19.59
C GLU A 374 11.38 -3.13 -18.97
N VAL A 375 12.33 -2.24 -19.29
CA VAL A 375 13.72 -2.36 -18.82
C VAL A 375 14.08 -1.16 -17.96
N SER A 376 14.47 -1.44 -16.72
CA SER A 376 15.02 -0.45 -15.81
C SER A 376 16.55 -0.54 -15.81
N THR A 377 17.23 0.57 -16.08
CA THR A 377 18.67 0.70 -15.97
C THR A 377 19.00 1.63 -14.81
N GLU A 378 19.84 1.15 -13.88
CA GLU A 378 20.16 1.86 -12.66
C GLU A 378 21.67 2.00 -12.49
N TRP A 379 22.09 3.21 -12.09
CA TRP A 379 23.45 3.52 -11.65
C TRP A 379 23.39 3.94 -10.18
N GLU A 380 24.26 3.36 -9.37
CA GLU A 380 24.41 3.68 -7.96
C GLU A 380 25.85 4.08 -7.64
N PHE A 381 26.00 5.08 -6.78
CA PHE A 381 27.27 5.46 -6.17
C PHE A 381 27.07 5.64 -4.68
N GLY A 382 27.86 4.96 -3.85
CA GLY A 382 27.72 5.01 -2.40
C GLY A 382 29.05 5.09 -1.66
N THR A 383 28.97 5.55 -0.43
CA THR A 383 30.07 5.54 0.53
C THR A 383 29.60 5.07 1.90
N GLU A 384 30.50 4.41 2.61
CA GLU A 384 30.34 4.03 4.01
C GLU A 384 31.53 4.64 4.76
N ILE A 385 31.23 5.41 5.80
CA ILE A 385 32.23 6.09 6.63
C ILE A 385 31.98 5.68 8.08
N GLY A 386 32.95 4.98 8.66
CA GLY A 386 33.02 4.72 10.09
C GLY A 386 33.94 5.72 10.77
N MET A 387 33.51 6.27 11.89
CA MET A 387 34.23 7.29 12.66
C MET A 387 34.40 6.88 14.11
N PHE A 388 35.53 7.25 14.70
CA PHE A 388 35.88 6.98 16.11
C PHE A 388 35.77 5.49 16.44
N ASP A 389 36.60 4.66 15.80
CA ASP A 389 36.57 3.19 15.92
C ASP A 389 35.18 2.60 15.61
N ASP A 390 34.56 3.14 14.56
CA ASP A 390 33.21 2.78 14.07
C ASP A 390 32.09 2.98 15.10
N THR A 391 32.32 3.80 16.14
CA THR A 391 31.30 4.22 17.10
C THR A 391 30.18 5.01 16.42
N TRP A 392 30.51 5.71 15.34
CA TRP A 392 29.56 6.37 14.45
C TRP A 392 29.72 5.84 13.03
N SER A 393 28.61 5.62 12.34
CA SER A 393 28.60 5.23 10.94
C SER A 393 27.68 6.14 10.13
N LEU A 394 28.16 6.54 8.95
CA LEU A 394 27.40 7.23 7.92
C LEU A 394 27.44 6.40 6.64
N ASP A 395 26.28 5.99 6.17
CA ASP A 395 26.10 5.40 4.84
C ASP A 395 25.35 6.41 3.97
N ALA A 396 25.89 6.69 2.79
CA ALA A 396 25.25 7.57 1.82
C ALA A 396 25.26 6.91 0.44
N THR A 397 24.13 6.90 -0.25
CA THR A 397 24.00 6.36 -1.62
C THR A 397 23.25 7.35 -2.49
N TYR A 398 23.77 7.63 -3.67
CA TYR A 398 23.09 8.35 -4.74
C TYR A 398 22.79 7.38 -5.87
N TRP A 399 21.60 7.46 -6.45
CA TRP A 399 21.20 6.60 -7.54
C TRP A 399 20.44 7.36 -8.62
N THR A 400 20.53 6.86 -9.85
CA THR A 400 19.73 7.31 -10.98
C THR A 400 19.20 6.10 -11.74
N ARG A 401 17.92 6.16 -12.09
CA ARG A 401 17.19 5.08 -12.72
C ARG A 401 16.41 5.62 -13.90
N SER A 402 16.57 4.98 -15.05
CA SER A 402 15.73 5.24 -16.22
C SER A 402 15.02 3.96 -16.61
N VAL A 403 13.69 4.05 -16.74
CA VAL A 403 12.83 2.98 -17.20
C VAL A 403 12.48 3.26 -18.65
N ALA A 404 12.90 2.36 -19.54
CA ALA A 404 12.56 2.39 -20.95
C ALA A 404 11.46 1.37 -21.25
N ASP A 405 10.67 1.65 -22.29
CA ASP A 405 9.62 0.75 -22.78
C ASP A 405 8.57 0.41 -21.72
N ALA A 406 8.21 1.39 -20.87
CA ALA A 406 7.28 1.16 -19.79
C ALA A 406 5.94 0.62 -20.30
N LEU A 407 5.46 -0.43 -19.62
CA LEU A 407 4.26 -1.17 -19.98
C LEU A 407 3.02 -0.40 -19.50
N VAL A 408 2.39 0.34 -20.41
CA VAL A 408 1.27 1.23 -20.10
C VAL A 408 -0.02 0.72 -20.74
N ALA A 409 -1.06 0.57 -19.91
CA ALA A 409 -2.40 0.20 -20.38
C ALA A 409 -3.09 1.42 -21.03
N ARG A 410 -3.24 1.40 -22.35
CA ARG A 410 -3.82 2.48 -23.14
C ARG A 410 -5.20 2.11 -23.66
N ARG A 411 -6.16 3.03 -23.56
CA ARG A 411 -7.46 2.88 -24.25
C ARG A 411 -7.37 3.42 -25.67
N TYR A 412 -7.64 2.55 -26.64
CA TYR A 412 -7.80 2.91 -28.05
C TYR A 412 -9.27 3.25 -28.35
N PRO A 413 -9.57 3.94 -29.48
CA PRO A 413 -10.94 4.25 -29.87
C PRO A 413 -11.82 2.98 -29.93
N VAL A 414 -12.93 3.00 -29.18
CA VAL A 414 -13.84 1.85 -29.07
C VAL A 414 -14.56 1.49 -30.37
N THR A 415 -14.52 2.39 -31.36
CA THR A 415 -15.03 2.14 -32.73
C THR A 415 -14.33 0.97 -33.42
N GLY A 416 -13.15 0.55 -32.94
CA GLY A 416 -12.46 -0.66 -33.40
C GLY A 416 -13.03 -1.98 -32.87
N GLY A 417 -14.08 -1.96 -32.05
CA GLY A 417 -14.75 -3.16 -31.53
C GLY A 417 -14.17 -3.73 -30.23
N PHE A 418 -13.09 -3.14 -29.69
CA PHE A 418 -12.51 -3.49 -28.40
C PHE A 418 -12.70 -2.34 -27.41
N THR A 419 -13.26 -2.64 -26.23
CA THR A 419 -13.56 -1.65 -25.19
C THR A 419 -12.53 -1.64 -24.05
N GLN A 420 -11.72 -2.70 -23.96
CA GLN A 420 -10.65 -2.86 -22.98
C GLN A 420 -9.41 -2.05 -23.37
N THR A 421 -8.61 -1.71 -22.37
CA THR A 421 -7.28 -1.13 -22.60
C THR A 421 -6.33 -2.18 -23.17
N GLN A 422 -5.45 -1.76 -24.07
CA GLN A 422 -4.37 -2.58 -24.62
C GLN A 422 -3.06 -2.18 -23.94
N LEU A 423 -2.26 -3.17 -23.52
CA LEU A 423 -0.93 -2.92 -22.99
C LEU A 423 0.05 -2.56 -24.12
N SER A 424 0.87 -1.53 -23.92
CA SER A 424 1.85 -1.04 -24.91
C SER A 424 3.14 -0.57 -24.25
N ASN A 425 4.30 -0.80 -24.90
CA ASN A 425 5.61 -0.27 -24.50
C ASN A 425 5.80 1.16 -25.03
N ILE A 426 5.33 2.17 -24.29
CA ILE A 426 5.33 3.56 -24.78
C ILE A 426 5.76 4.60 -23.73
N GLY A 427 5.88 4.24 -22.46
CA GLY A 427 6.30 5.20 -21.43
C GLY A 427 7.80 5.18 -21.17
N SER A 428 8.34 6.30 -20.71
CA SER A 428 9.61 6.33 -20.00
C SER A 428 9.49 7.08 -18.68
N LEU A 429 10.19 6.59 -17.67
CA LEU A 429 10.24 7.18 -16.33
C LEU A 429 11.69 7.40 -15.95
N ASP A 430 12.02 8.62 -15.53
CA ASP A 430 13.33 8.94 -14.99
C ASP A 430 13.19 9.27 -13.51
N ALA A 431 14.02 8.66 -12.69
CA ALA A 431 14.08 8.90 -11.26
C ALA A 431 15.52 9.01 -10.79
N TRP A 432 15.75 9.83 -9.78
CA TRP A 432 17.00 9.84 -9.03
C TRP A 432 16.70 10.07 -7.57
N GLY A 433 17.63 9.64 -6.71
CA GLY A 433 17.45 9.74 -5.29
C GLY A 433 18.75 9.71 -4.51
N MET A 434 18.60 9.97 -3.21
CA MET A 434 19.68 9.86 -2.24
C MET A 434 19.17 9.10 -1.02
N GLU A 435 19.97 8.20 -0.48
CA GLU A 435 19.70 7.50 0.77
C GLU A 435 20.81 7.82 1.76
N LEU A 436 20.43 8.23 2.97
CA LEU A 436 21.32 8.58 4.05
C LEU A 436 20.95 7.75 5.28
N ASN A 437 21.94 7.14 5.93
CA ASN A 437 21.78 6.42 7.18
C ASN A 437 22.91 6.82 8.13
N LEU A 438 22.55 7.37 9.29
CA LEU A 438 23.45 7.76 10.35
C LEU A 438 23.13 6.92 11.58
N ARG A 439 24.15 6.32 12.18
CA ARG A 439 24.04 5.58 13.43
C ARG A 439 25.19 5.96 14.35
N GLY A 440 24.95 5.95 15.65
CA GLY A 440 26.00 6.25 16.60
C GLY A 440 25.67 5.84 18.03
N SER A 441 26.73 5.60 18.81
CA SER A 441 26.64 5.50 20.27
C SER A 441 27.06 6.82 20.91
N LEU A 442 26.14 7.45 21.66
CA LEU A 442 26.41 8.70 22.38
C LEU A 442 27.01 8.45 23.76
N ILE A 443 26.60 7.37 24.42
CA ILE A 443 27.05 6.97 25.75
C ILE A 443 27.21 5.45 25.73
N GLN A 444 28.36 4.96 26.18
CA GLN A 444 28.62 3.53 26.31
C GLN A 444 29.40 3.29 27.62
N ASN A 445 28.69 2.94 28.70
CA ASN A 445 29.30 2.51 29.97
C ASN A 445 28.47 1.36 30.59
N GLU A 446 28.94 0.79 31.71
CA GLU A 446 28.29 -0.36 32.35
C GLU A 446 26.87 -0.09 32.86
N SER A 447 26.55 1.17 33.19
CA SER A 447 25.27 1.55 33.78
C SER A 447 24.26 2.09 32.78
N VAL A 448 24.74 2.71 31.69
CA VAL A 448 23.93 3.37 30.65
C VAL A 448 24.60 3.18 29.30
N SER A 449 23.82 2.72 28.31
CA SER A 449 24.17 2.85 26.89
C SER A 449 23.08 3.62 26.15
N LEU A 450 23.45 4.53 25.26
CA LEU A 450 22.53 5.32 24.44
C LEU A 450 22.99 5.25 22.99
N ASN A 451 22.21 4.56 22.18
CA ASN A 451 22.39 4.45 20.74
C ASN A 451 21.32 5.27 20.01
N VAL A 452 21.73 5.98 18.97
CA VAL A 452 20.85 6.81 18.16
C VAL A 452 20.98 6.43 16.69
N PHE A 453 19.92 6.68 15.93
CA PHE A 453 19.96 6.58 14.49
C PHE A 453 19.02 7.57 13.83
N ALA A 454 19.35 7.90 12.58
CA ALA A 454 18.48 8.62 11.67
C ALA A 454 18.74 8.12 10.25
N ASN A 455 17.68 7.94 9.46
CA ASN A 455 17.77 7.66 8.04
C ASN A 455 16.78 8.52 7.26
N GLY A 456 17.10 8.77 6.01
CA GLY A 456 16.26 9.52 5.08
C GLY A 456 16.55 9.13 3.64
N ALA A 457 15.50 8.99 2.85
CA ALA A 457 15.54 8.77 1.42
C ALA A 457 14.89 9.96 0.72
N PHE A 458 15.61 10.56 -0.23
CA PHE A 458 15.12 11.57 -1.15
C PHE A 458 14.73 10.92 -2.48
N LEU A 459 13.59 11.30 -3.03
CA LEU A 459 13.11 10.83 -4.32
C LEU A 459 12.66 12.00 -5.22
N ASN A 460 13.22 12.03 -6.42
CA ASN A 460 12.68 12.84 -7.51
C ASN A 460 12.46 11.97 -8.75
N GLU A 461 11.20 11.85 -9.16
CA GLU A 461 10.79 11.09 -10.33
C GLU A 461 9.91 11.91 -11.27
N LYS A 462 9.94 11.55 -12.57
CA LYS A 462 9.09 12.15 -13.59
C LYS A 462 8.78 11.17 -14.72
N VAL A 463 7.62 11.34 -15.32
CA VAL A 463 7.27 10.77 -16.63
C VAL A 463 8.03 11.55 -17.70
N SER A 464 9.04 10.94 -18.32
CA SER A 464 9.87 11.63 -19.34
C SER A 464 9.27 11.58 -20.74
N ASP A 465 8.61 10.49 -21.10
CA ASP A 465 7.88 10.30 -22.36
C ASP A 465 6.64 9.44 -22.15
N MET A 466 5.59 9.72 -22.91
CA MET A 466 4.35 8.95 -22.97
C MET A 466 4.12 8.29 -24.34
N GLY A 467 5.07 8.43 -25.28
CA GLY A 467 5.00 7.82 -26.61
C GLY A 467 3.78 8.30 -27.41
N GLY A 468 3.38 9.56 -27.21
CA GLY A 468 2.20 10.16 -27.83
C GLY A 468 0.86 9.73 -27.23
N ALA A 469 0.83 8.98 -26.12
CA ALA A 469 -0.40 8.74 -25.39
C ALA A 469 -0.94 10.05 -24.76
N PRO A 470 -2.26 10.25 -24.76
CA PRO A 470 -2.85 11.35 -24.00
C PRO A 470 -2.64 11.14 -22.49
N PRO A 471 -2.74 12.20 -21.67
CA PRO A 471 -2.64 12.10 -20.22
C PRO A 471 -3.58 11.03 -19.66
N LEU A 472 -3.07 10.19 -18.75
CA LEU A 472 -3.84 9.10 -18.18
C LEU A 472 -4.38 9.51 -16.82
N LYS A 473 -5.70 9.44 -16.66
CA LYS A 473 -6.37 9.68 -15.39
C LYS A 473 -6.44 8.39 -14.58
N THR A 474 -6.01 8.43 -13.33
CA THR A 474 -6.24 7.31 -12.40
C THR A 474 -7.61 7.45 -11.73
N GLY A 475 -8.17 6.33 -11.29
CA GLY A 475 -9.51 6.25 -10.74
C GLY A 475 -10.63 6.23 -11.80
N ASN A 476 -10.30 5.80 -13.01
CA ASN A 476 -11.21 5.65 -14.16
C ASN A 476 -11.99 6.95 -14.48
N THR A 477 -13.32 6.85 -14.63
CA THR A 477 -14.21 7.97 -14.94
C THR A 477 -14.66 8.72 -13.69
N TYR A 478 -14.24 8.32 -12.49
CA TYR A 478 -14.71 8.98 -11.27
C TYR A 478 -14.22 10.43 -11.24
N PRO A 479 -15.11 11.42 -11.28
CA PRO A 479 -14.75 12.81 -11.57
C PRO A 479 -13.95 13.47 -10.43
N ARG A 480 -13.95 12.85 -9.24
CA ARG A 480 -13.40 13.38 -7.99
C ARG A 480 -11.92 13.11 -7.77
N TYR A 481 -11.41 11.99 -8.28
CA TYR A 481 -9.99 11.69 -8.24
C TYR A 481 -9.22 12.61 -9.17
N ARG A 482 -8.05 13.05 -8.71
CA ARG A 482 -7.25 14.11 -9.32
C ARG A 482 -5.86 13.68 -9.73
N ASN A 483 -5.52 12.41 -9.55
CA ASN A 483 -4.21 11.85 -9.91
C ASN A 483 -4.15 11.58 -11.41
N TYR A 484 -3.11 12.09 -12.07
CA TYR A 484 -2.83 11.90 -13.47
C TYR A 484 -1.39 11.43 -13.69
N ILE A 485 -1.19 10.68 -14.76
CA ILE A 485 0.13 10.44 -15.37
C ILE A 485 0.24 11.41 -16.54
N LEU A 486 1.16 12.35 -16.43
CA LEU A 486 1.40 13.41 -17.40
C LEU A 486 2.91 13.60 -17.58
N GLN A 487 3.34 13.70 -18.84
CA GLN A 487 4.74 13.98 -19.18
C GLN A 487 5.23 15.27 -18.50
N GLY A 488 6.44 15.21 -17.92
CA GLY A 488 7.08 16.30 -17.21
C GLY A 488 6.81 16.35 -15.71
N TYR A 489 5.89 15.53 -15.18
CA TYR A 489 5.52 15.51 -13.77
C TYR A 489 5.77 14.14 -13.13
N ALA A 490 5.81 14.10 -11.80
CA ALA A 490 5.85 12.85 -11.06
C ALA A 490 4.60 12.01 -11.39
N PRO A 491 4.71 10.67 -11.47
CA PRO A 491 3.54 9.80 -11.60
C PRO A 491 2.48 10.11 -10.54
N ALA A 492 1.21 9.92 -10.88
CA ALA A 492 0.08 10.17 -9.99
C ALA A 492 -0.08 11.63 -9.49
N SER A 493 0.62 12.60 -10.08
CA SER A 493 0.50 14.02 -9.73
C SER A 493 -0.93 14.53 -9.80
N PHE A 494 -1.27 15.44 -8.90
CA PHE A 494 -2.61 16.00 -8.81
C PHE A 494 -2.78 17.20 -9.76
N PHE A 495 -3.86 17.18 -10.54
CA PHE A 495 -4.28 18.29 -11.41
C PHE A 495 -5.77 18.57 -11.27
N GLY A 496 -6.15 19.84 -11.32
CA GLY A 496 -7.54 20.27 -11.27
C GLY A 496 -7.69 21.75 -10.94
N ALA A 497 -8.94 22.22 -10.86
CA ALA A 497 -9.21 23.62 -10.57
C ALA A 497 -8.84 24.01 -9.12
N LYS A 498 -8.52 25.29 -8.92
CA LYS A 498 -8.33 25.90 -7.59
C LYS A 498 -9.33 27.04 -7.38
N VAL A 499 -9.70 27.31 -6.13
CA VAL A 499 -10.42 28.56 -5.81
C VAL A 499 -9.47 29.73 -6.09
N ALA A 500 -9.97 30.79 -6.72
CA ALA A 500 -9.18 31.96 -7.05
C ALA A 500 -8.62 32.62 -5.79
N ASP A 501 -7.34 32.98 -5.81
CA ASP A 501 -6.68 33.67 -4.71
C ASP A 501 -6.91 35.19 -4.82
N VAL A 502 -8.13 35.60 -4.48
CA VAL A 502 -8.61 36.99 -4.51
C VAL A 502 -9.42 37.30 -3.25
N ALA A 503 -9.70 38.57 -2.96
CA ALA A 503 -10.35 38.97 -1.72
C ALA A 503 -11.81 38.48 -1.63
N ILE A 504 -12.53 38.52 -2.74
CA ILE A 504 -13.90 37.98 -2.85
C ILE A 504 -13.90 36.86 -3.90
N PRO A 505 -13.56 35.61 -3.52
CA PRO A 505 -13.46 34.50 -4.45
C PRO A 505 -14.85 33.91 -4.76
N LEU A 506 -15.81 34.75 -5.15
CA LEU A 506 -17.19 34.40 -5.45
C LEU A 506 -17.53 34.71 -6.90
N ASN A 507 -18.22 33.78 -7.55
CA ASN A 507 -18.82 33.97 -8.86
C ASN A 507 -20.32 34.16 -8.70
N ILE A 508 -20.73 35.41 -8.47
CA ILE A 508 -22.12 35.80 -8.19
C ILE A 508 -22.89 36.26 -9.44
N ASP A 509 -22.18 36.65 -10.51
CA ASP A 509 -22.75 37.20 -11.74
C ASP A 509 -22.45 36.35 -12.99
N GLY A 510 -21.70 35.25 -12.83
CA GLY A 510 -21.33 34.35 -13.91
C GLY A 510 -20.21 34.85 -14.82
N THR A 511 -19.61 36.01 -14.55
CA THR A 511 -18.61 36.65 -15.42
C THR A 511 -17.20 36.09 -15.28
N CYS A 512 -16.97 35.20 -14.30
CA CYS A 512 -15.64 34.68 -13.97
C CYS A 512 -14.63 35.77 -13.58
N THR A 513 -15.10 36.89 -13.04
CA THR A 513 -14.26 37.95 -12.48
C THR A 513 -14.58 38.18 -11.02
N GLU A 514 -13.61 38.71 -10.26
CA GLU A 514 -13.83 39.08 -8.87
C GLU A 514 -14.87 40.23 -8.80
N PRO A 515 -15.98 40.07 -8.05
CA PRO A 515 -16.96 41.12 -7.90
C PRO A 515 -16.39 42.27 -7.05
N SER A 516 -16.80 43.49 -7.36
CA SER A 516 -16.50 44.64 -6.49
C SER A 516 -17.17 44.47 -5.11
N GLN A 517 -16.57 45.05 -4.06
CA GLN A 517 -17.14 45.04 -2.70
C GLN A 517 -18.60 45.51 -2.68
N ALA A 518 -18.94 46.57 -3.43
CA ALA A 518 -20.29 47.12 -3.48
C ALA A 518 -21.30 46.14 -4.08
N ALA A 519 -20.93 45.49 -5.19
CA ALA A 519 -21.78 44.48 -5.84
C ALA A 519 -21.97 43.24 -4.95
N ALA A 520 -20.92 42.80 -4.26
CA ALA A 520 -21.01 41.69 -3.31
C ALA A 520 -21.93 42.03 -2.12
N LEU A 521 -21.78 43.21 -1.51
CA LEU A 521 -22.65 43.65 -0.41
C LEU A 521 -24.11 43.82 -0.84
N GLU A 522 -24.35 44.29 -2.07
CA GLU A 522 -25.70 44.37 -2.63
C GLU A 522 -26.32 42.97 -2.79
N TYR A 523 -25.57 42.01 -3.33
CA TYR A 523 -26.00 40.62 -3.49
C TYR A 523 -26.35 39.97 -2.14
N PHE A 524 -25.57 40.23 -1.09
CA PHE A 524 -25.79 39.69 0.26
C PHE A 524 -26.63 40.60 1.18
N SER A 525 -27.31 41.61 0.64
CA SER A 525 -28.16 42.54 1.41
C SER A 525 -29.34 41.86 2.10
N GLY A 526 -29.86 40.77 1.52
CA GLY A 526 -30.89 39.90 2.11
C GLY A 526 -30.38 38.48 2.38
N PRO A 527 -31.24 37.60 2.94
CA PRO A 527 -30.96 36.17 3.04
C PRO A 527 -30.59 35.56 1.68
N VAL A 528 -29.49 34.80 1.63
CA VAL A 528 -29.01 34.14 0.42
C VAL A 528 -28.86 32.65 0.70
N ASP A 529 -29.41 31.81 -0.18
CA ASP A 529 -29.17 30.36 -0.11
C ASP A 529 -27.76 30.06 -0.63
N PRO A 530 -26.90 29.34 0.11
CA PRO A 530 -25.53 29.06 -0.33
C PRO A 530 -25.42 28.24 -1.62
N SER A 531 -26.53 27.70 -2.16
CA SER A 531 -26.58 27.09 -3.48
C SER A 531 -26.73 28.08 -4.65
N SER A 532 -27.02 29.36 -4.37
CA SER A 532 -27.28 30.39 -5.40
C SER A 532 -26.02 31.05 -5.98
N PHE A 533 -24.86 30.83 -5.37
CA PHE A 533 -23.57 31.30 -5.86
C PHE A 533 -22.56 30.14 -5.92
N LYS A 534 -21.41 30.39 -6.57
CA LYS A 534 -20.30 29.43 -6.62
C LYS A 534 -18.98 30.11 -6.27
N PRO A 535 -17.97 29.36 -5.80
CA PRO A 535 -16.62 29.89 -5.70
C PRO A 535 -16.13 30.31 -7.09
N LEU A 536 -15.38 31.41 -7.15
CA LEU A 536 -14.61 31.78 -8.32
C LEU A 536 -13.46 30.78 -8.48
N ALA A 537 -13.36 30.13 -9.64
CA ALA A 537 -12.39 29.08 -9.90
C ALA A 537 -11.31 29.52 -10.90
N ILE A 538 -10.12 28.94 -10.80
CA ILE A 538 -9.04 29.01 -11.78
C ILE A 538 -8.80 27.59 -12.31
N GLY A 539 -8.60 27.47 -13.63
CA GLY A 539 -8.28 26.17 -14.28
C GLY A 539 -9.49 25.28 -14.54
N ASN A 540 -10.69 25.84 -14.65
CA ASN A 540 -11.89 25.05 -14.91
C ASN A 540 -12.00 24.68 -16.42
N SER A 541 -12.32 23.42 -16.73
CA SER A 541 -13.11 23.05 -17.92
C SER A 541 -13.85 21.73 -17.71
N ASP A 542 -15.16 21.81 -17.50
CA ASP A 542 -16.08 20.67 -17.40
C ASP A 542 -16.28 20.06 -18.79
N PHE A 543 -15.36 19.16 -19.18
CA PHE A 543 -15.36 18.28 -20.35
C PHE A 543 -16.29 18.72 -21.51
N ASP A 544 -15.73 19.45 -22.48
CA ASP A 544 -16.40 19.89 -23.71
C ASP A 544 -17.17 18.75 -24.40
N LYS A 545 -18.46 18.97 -24.62
CA LYS A 545 -19.45 17.90 -24.74
C LYS A 545 -19.60 17.35 -26.15
N ALA A 546 -19.80 16.04 -26.27
CA ALA A 546 -20.68 15.47 -27.31
C ALA A 546 -21.97 14.83 -26.76
N ASN A 547 -22.01 14.23 -25.55
CA ASN A 547 -23.26 13.89 -24.82
C ASN A 547 -23.08 13.34 -23.38
N GLY A 548 -22.07 13.79 -22.62
CA GLY A 548 -21.95 13.56 -21.17
C GLY A 548 -21.85 14.87 -20.41
N GLN A 549 -22.97 15.58 -20.28
CA GLN A 549 -22.97 17.04 -20.18
C GLN A 549 -23.05 17.65 -18.74
N PHE A 550 -22.12 18.52 -18.30
CA PHE A 550 -22.36 19.54 -17.25
C PHE A 550 -21.96 20.96 -17.66
N SER A 551 -22.75 21.97 -17.29
CA SER A 551 -22.44 23.39 -17.53
C SER A 551 -23.03 24.27 -16.42
N SER A 552 -22.18 24.92 -15.63
CA SER A 552 -22.46 26.27 -15.12
C SER A 552 -21.15 26.95 -14.70
N HIS A 553 -20.78 27.99 -15.44
CA HIS A 553 -19.73 28.98 -15.20
C HIS A 553 -18.28 28.46 -15.19
N ASN A 554 -17.79 28.15 -16.40
CA ASN A 554 -16.42 27.71 -16.62
C ASN A 554 -15.43 28.88 -16.58
N CYS A 555 -14.59 28.94 -15.54
CA CYS A 555 -13.55 29.94 -15.38
C CYS A 555 -12.17 29.28 -15.56
N GLY A 556 -11.67 29.21 -16.80
CA GLY A 556 -10.34 28.66 -17.10
C GLY A 556 -10.18 28.00 -18.47
N SER A 557 -8.94 27.60 -18.77
CA SER A 557 -8.48 27.00 -20.04
C SER A 557 -8.31 25.47 -20.00
N GLY A 558 -8.20 24.85 -18.82
CA GLY A 558 -8.23 23.39 -18.70
C GLY A 558 -7.81 22.82 -17.33
N LEU A 559 -8.39 21.67 -16.93
CA LEU A 559 -8.07 20.98 -15.66
C LEU A 559 -6.59 20.59 -15.53
N LEU A 560 -5.93 20.25 -16.63
CA LEU A 560 -4.54 19.79 -16.65
C LEU A 560 -3.51 20.93 -16.65
N GLU A 561 -3.96 22.18 -16.67
CA GLU A 561 -3.07 23.35 -16.65
C GLU A 561 -2.72 23.78 -15.21
N THR A 562 -3.45 23.28 -14.22
CA THR A 562 -3.27 23.67 -12.81
C THR A 562 -2.74 22.49 -11.99
N TYR A 563 -1.46 22.56 -11.66
CA TYR A 563 -0.78 21.58 -10.79
C TYR A 563 -1.15 21.80 -9.32
N LEU A 564 -1.56 20.73 -8.64
CA LEU A 564 -2.05 20.74 -7.25
C LEU A 564 -1.07 20.08 -6.26
N GLY A 565 0.00 19.44 -6.74
CA GLY A 565 0.97 18.72 -5.91
C GLY A 565 1.15 17.27 -6.35
N LYS A 566 1.91 16.49 -5.58
CA LYS A 566 2.18 15.07 -5.88
C LYS A 566 1.97 14.19 -4.64
N PRO A 567 1.55 12.93 -4.82
CA PRO A 567 1.35 11.99 -3.72
C PRO A 567 2.65 11.36 -3.21
N ALA A 568 3.69 11.28 -4.06
CA ALA A 568 5.00 10.76 -3.68
C ALA A 568 5.77 11.80 -2.82
N PRO A 569 6.27 11.43 -1.62
CA PRO A 569 7.07 12.33 -0.79
C PRO A 569 8.43 12.62 -1.41
N ASP A 570 8.90 13.86 -1.21
CA ASP A 570 10.27 14.23 -1.52
C ASP A 570 11.24 13.52 -0.58
N TRP A 571 10.91 13.49 0.72
CA TRP A 571 11.70 12.81 1.75
C TRP A 571 10.84 11.84 2.55
N ALA A 572 11.34 10.62 2.75
CA ALA A 572 10.79 9.67 3.69
C ALA A 572 11.91 9.05 4.53
N GLY A 573 11.66 8.81 5.81
CA GLY A 573 12.70 8.30 6.68
C GLY A 573 12.24 8.05 8.10
N SER A 574 13.19 7.70 8.95
CA SER A 574 12.93 7.43 10.35
C SER A 574 14.12 7.82 11.23
N PHE A 575 13.84 8.12 12.48
CA PHE A 575 14.84 8.40 13.49
C PHE A 575 14.40 7.87 14.84
N GLY A 576 15.36 7.62 15.70
CA GLY A 576 15.07 7.02 16.97
C GLY A 576 16.29 6.84 17.84
N PHE A 577 16.05 6.22 18.99
CA PHE A 577 17.09 5.87 19.93
C PHE A 577 16.72 4.64 20.72
N ASN A 578 17.74 4.01 21.29
CA ASN A 578 17.64 2.95 22.27
C ASN A 578 18.56 3.29 23.44
N VAL A 579 18.00 3.31 24.65
CA VAL A 579 18.75 3.54 25.88
C VAL A 579 18.59 2.36 26.82
N ALA A 580 19.70 1.67 27.13
CA ALA A 580 19.74 0.72 28.24
C ALA A 580 20.20 1.46 29.50
N PHE A 581 19.55 1.23 30.64
CA PHE A 581 19.88 1.90 31.88
C PHE A 581 19.54 1.05 33.11
N ALA A 582 20.18 1.36 34.24
CA ALA A 582 19.97 0.69 35.53
C ALA A 582 20.13 -0.85 35.45
N GLY A 583 20.97 -1.34 34.53
CA GLY A 583 21.32 -2.75 34.31
C GLY A 583 20.22 -3.64 33.71
N ASN A 584 18.94 -3.31 33.94
CA ASN A 584 17.81 -4.18 33.62
C ASN A 584 16.73 -3.51 32.75
N PHE A 585 16.84 -2.22 32.46
CA PHE A 585 15.85 -1.49 31.67
C PHE A 585 16.41 -1.12 30.30
N GLU A 586 15.52 -1.15 29.31
CA GLU A 586 15.79 -0.70 27.95
C GLU A 586 14.59 0.10 27.47
N PHE A 587 14.80 1.34 27.06
CA PHE A 587 13.77 2.19 26.48
C PHE A 587 14.13 2.50 25.03
N ALA A 588 13.20 2.29 24.11
CA ALA A 588 13.38 2.58 22.70
C ALA A 588 12.26 3.44 22.16
N ALA A 589 12.61 4.34 21.23
CA ALA A 589 11.68 5.20 20.52
C ALA A 589 11.99 5.21 19.03
N LEU A 590 10.94 5.13 18.20
CA LEU A 590 11.00 5.19 16.75
C LEU A 590 9.96 6.17 16.23
N ALA A 591 10.43 7.20 15.52
CA ALA A 591 9.60 8.10 14.74
C ALA A 591 9.86 7.89 13.24
N GLU A 592 8.81 8.03 12.44
CA GLU A 592 8.86 8.03 10.98
C GLU A 592 8.35 9.37 10.45
N TYR A 593 8.87 9.82 9.32
CA TYR A 593 8.42 11.05 8.67
C TYR A 593 8.24 10.87 7.16
N LYS A 594 7.32 11.65 6.60
CA LYS A 594 7.16 11.87 5.15
C LYS A 594 6.97 13.36 4.92
N LEU A 595 7.79 13.97 4.06
CA LEU A 595 7.83 15.42 3.80
C LEU A 595 7.70 15.71 2.30
N GLY A 596 7.09 16.83 1.95
CA GLY A 596 6.97 17.30 0.56
C GLY A 596 5.89 16.58 -0.26
N TYR A 597 4.92 15.96 0.40
CA TYR A 597 3.82 15.23 -0.26
C TYR A 597 2.46 15.87 0.01
N HIS A 598 1.53 15.63 -0.91
CA HIS A 598 0.17 16.12 -0.83
C HIS A 598 -0.81 14.94 -0.76
N ALA A 599 -1.92 15.13 -0.07
CA ALA A 599 -2.99 14.13 0.01
C ALA A 599 -4.36 14.77 -0.20
N GLN A 600 -5.28 14.00 -0.78
CA GLN A 600 -6.67 14.40 -1.01
C GLN A 600 -7.56 13.95 0.17
N ASP A 601 -8.23 14.89 0.85
CA ASP A 601 -9.23 14.65 1.92
C ASP A 601 -10.64 14.55 1.31
N LEU A 602 -11.02 13.37 0.80
CA LEU A 602 -12.39 13.21 0.28
C LEU A 602 -13.40 13.15 1.43
N SER A 603 -13.11 12.44 2.53
CA SER A 603 -14.06 12.28 3.64
C SER A 603 -14.52 13.61 4.20
N GLY A 604 -13.58 14.48 4.55
CA GLY A 604 -13.87 15.81 5.07
C GLY A 604 -14.59 16.66 4.04
N GLN A 605 -14.18 16.61 2.77
CA GLN A 605 -14.85 17.37 1.71
C GLN A 605 -16.31 16.95 1.53
N PHE A 606 -16.62 15.66 1.55
CA PHE A 606 -18.00 15.16 1.53
C PHE A 606 -18.80 15.68 2.72
N ARG A 607 -18.25 15.53 3.94
CA ARG A 607 -18.90 15.96 5.17
C ARG A 607 -19.15 17.46 5.22
N ARG A 608 -18.27 18.28 4.64
CA ARG A 608 -18.45 19.74 4.58
C ARG A 608 -19.49 20.15 3.52
N SER A 609 -19.40 19.63 2.30
CA SER A 609 -20.08 20.24 1.14
C SER A 609 -21.28 19.46 0.57
N ASN A 610 -21.28 18.12 0.66
CA ASN A 610 -22.20 17.27 -0.09
C ASN A 610 -23.65 17.45 0.41
N SER A 611 -24.53 17.96 -0.44
CA SER A 611 -25.92 18.24 -0.08
C SER A 611 -26.77 17.01 0.22
N PHE A 612 -26.38 15.84 -0.29
CA PHE A 612 -27.16 14.62 -0.17
C PHE A 612 -26.71 13.76 1.01
N ILE A 613 -25.44 13.34 1.02
CA ILE A 613 -24.84 12.37 1.96
C ILE A 613 -23.76 12.97 2.86
N GLY A 614 -23.79 14.29 3.07
CA GLY A 614 -22.79 15.00 3.87
C GLY A 614 -23.35 16.28 4.45
N ARG A 615 -22.61 17.39 4.34
CA ARG A 615 -22.98 18.70 4.91
C ARG A 615 -23.46 18.59 6.37
N ASN A 616 -22.72 17.81 7.15
CA ASN A 616 -23.05 17.43 8.51
C ASN A 616 -21.97 17.88 9.51
N THR A 617 -21.28 18.96 9.19
CA THR A 617 -20.28 19.60 10.07
C THR A 617 -20.90 20.81 10.77
N PRO A 618 -20.46 21.12 12.01
CA PRO A 618 -20.89 22.35 12.69
C PRO A 618 -20.59 23.63 11.91
N GLN A 619 -19.48 23.66 11.16
CA GLN A 619 -19.10 24.79 10.32
C GLN A 619 -20.13 25.02 9.20
N SER A 620 -20.47 23.99 8.43
CA SER A 620 -21.46 24.11 7.35
C SER A 620 -22.82 24.58 7.88
N ALA A 621 -23.25 24.06 9.04
CA ALA A 621 -24.51 24.47 9.66
C ALA A 621 -24.49 25.95 10.11
N ARG A 622 -23.39 26.42 10.71
CA ARG A 622 -23.24 27.82 11.13
C ARG A 622 -23.30 28.78 9.95
N LEU A 623 -22.48 28.54 8.92
CA LEU A 623 -22.39 29.43 7.76
C LEU A 623 -23.72 29.50 7.01
N TRP A 624 -24.39 28.36 6.84
CA TRP A 624 -25.71 28.29 6.25
C TRP A 624 -26.75 29.10 7.05
N ALA A 625 -26.74 28.96 8.38
CA ALA A 625 -27.63 29.74 9.26
C ALA A 625 -27.33 31.24 9.20
N THR A 626 -26.06 31.65 9.17
CA THR A 626 -25.64 33.05 9.06
C THR A 626 -26.15 33.68 7.77
N MET A 627 -25.99 33.00 6.62
CA MET A 627 -26.43 33.51 5.31
C MET A 627 -27.95 33.58 5.16
N LEU A 628 -28.71 32.71 5.82
CA LEU A 628 -30.18 32.72 5.76
C LEU A 628 -30.86 33.61 6.81
N ASN A 629 -30.15 34.03 7.85
CA ASN A 629 -30.75 34.82 8.91
C ASN A 629 -31.04 36.28 8.44
N PRO A 630 -32.31 36.74 8.44
CA PRO A 630 -32.66 38.11 8.05
C PRO A 630 -32.02 39.19 8.93
N ALA A 631 -31.67 38.87 10.18
CA ALA A 631 -31.06 39.80 11.13
C ALA A 631 -29.54 39.97 10.95
N THR A 632 -28.89 39.11 10.16
CA THR A 632 -27.45 39.20 9.89
C THR A 632 -27.15 40.35 8.93
N SER A 633 -26.04 41.07 9.14
CA SER A 633 -25.63 42.17 8.25
C SER A 633 -25.16 41.65 6.88
N ALA A 634 -25.18 42.51 5.86
CA ALA A 634 -24.69 42.15 4.53
C ALA A 634 -23.19 41.74 4.54
N GLN A 635 -22.39 42.39 5.38
CA GLN A 635 -20.97 42.07 5.53
C GLN A 635 -20.76 40.69 6.17
N ASP A 636 -21.47 40.39 7.26
CA ASP A 636 -21.35 39.08 7.91
C ASP A 636 -21.82 37.94 7.01
N ARG A 637 -22.84 38.19 6.16
CA ARG A 637 -23.26 37.23 5.12
C ARG A 637 -22.20 37.05 4.04
N LEU A 638 -21.58 38.13 3.59
CA LEU A 638 -20.47 38.08 2.63
C LEU A 638 -19.27 37.32 3.21
N ASP A 639 -18.87 37.59 4.44
CA ASP A 639 -17.78 36.88 5.11
C ASP A 639 -18.09 35.39 5.25
N ALA A 640 -19.34 35.05 5.63
CA ALA A 640 -19.80 33.67 5.69
C ALA A 640 -19.84 33.00 4.31
N ALA A 641 -20.17 33.74 3.25
CA ALA A 641 -20.16 33.24 1.87
C ALA A 641 -18.74 33.01 1.35
N ILE A 642 -17.78 33.87 1.71
CA ILE A 642 -16.35 33.70 1.40
C ILE A 642 -15.81 32.45 2.11
N GLU A 643 -16.10 32.29 3.41
CA GLU A 643 -15.71 31.08 4.15
C GLU A 643 -16.38 29.82 3.58
N TRP A 644 -17.66 29.93 3.20
CA TRP A 644 -18.39 28.83 2.56
C TRP A 644 -17.72 28.43 1.24
N ALA A 645 -17.42 29.40 0.38
CA ALA A 645 -16.82 29.15 -0.93
C ALA A 645 -15.42 28.54 -0.84
N THR A 646 -14.60 28.99 0.13
CA THR A 646 -13.20 28.58 0.27
C THR A 646 -13.02 27.29 1.07
N GLN A 647 -13.77 27.10 2.18
CA GLN A 647 -13.53 26.01 3.13
C GLN A 647 -14.62 24.94 3.14
N VAL A 648 -15.87 25.29 2.82
CA VAL A 648 -16.98 24.33 2.82
C VAL A 648 -17.21 23.76 1.44
N GLU A 649 -17.74 24.56 0.51
CA GLU A 649 -18.02 24.14 -0.86
C GLU A 649 -16.73 23.81 -1.60
N SER A 650 -15.73 24.70 -1.61
CA SER A 650 -14.39 24.44 -2.13
C SER A 650 -14.40 23.70 -3.49
N LEU A 651 -15.22 24.21 -4.42
CA LEU A 651 -15.47 23.66 -5.77
C LEU A 651 -16.18 22.29 -5.85
N ALA A 652 -16.79 21.81 -4.75
CA ALA A 652 -17.70 20.68 -4.76
C ALA A 652 -19.07 21.06 -5.39
N PRO A 653 -19.84 20.09 -5.94
CA PRO A 653 -19.60 18.64 -5.97
C PRO A 653 -18.79 18.14 -7.18
N MET A 654 -18.26 19.05 -8.01
CA MET A 654 -17.78 18.76 -9.38
C MET A 654 -16.24 18.75 -9.51
N SER A 655 -15.74 18.85 -10.74
CA SER A 655 -14.36 18.70 -11.23
C SER A 655 -13.29 19.58 -10.55
N GLY A 656 -13.62 20.38 -9.54
CA GLY A 656 -12.66 21.28 -8.88
C GLY A 656 -12.25 20.90 -7.47
N MET A 657 -13.00 20.03 -6.75
CA MET A 657 -12.86 19.80 -5.29
C MET A 657 -11.44 20.08 -4.77
N ASN A 658 -11.27 21.27 -4.17
CA ASN A 658 -9.97 21.76 -3.72
C ASN A 658 -9.66 21.15 -2.35
N ALA A 659 -9.57 19.82 -2.35
CA ALA A 659 -9.41 18.97 -1.18
C ALA A 659 -8.02 18.35 -1.12
N ILE A 660 -7.05 18.89 -1.86
CA ILE A 660 -5.67 18.45 -1.87
C ILE A 660 -4.86 19.40 -1.00
N TYR A 661 -4.21 18.85 0.01
CA TYR A 661 -3.47 19.60 1.01
C TYR A 661 -2.06 19.05 1.16
N GLU A 662 -1.13 19.91 1.57
CA GLU A 662 0.19 19.47 2.03
C GLU A 662 0.01 18.58 3.27
N ALA A 663 0.51 17.36 3.19
CA ALA A 663 0.18 16.28 4.11
C ALA A 663 1.41 15.77 4.87
N SER A 664 2.53 16.49 4.83
CA SER A 664 3.76 16.13 5.53
C SER A 664 3.47 15.81 6.99
N PHE A 665 4.14 14.79 7.53
CA PHE A 665 3.93 14.38 8.91
C PHE A 665 5.18 13.75 9.54
N ILE A 666 5.17 13.72 10.88
CA ILE A 666 6.03 12.91 11.73
C ILE A 666 5.13 12.06 12.64
N ARG A 667 5.32 10.74 12.65
CA ARG A 667 4.55 9.80 13.44
C ARG A 667 5.45 9.04 14.40
N LEU A 668 5.08 9.01 15.67
CA LEU A 668 5.72 8.18 16.68
C LEU A 668 5.21 6.73 16.52
N ARG A 669 5.96 5.95 15.75
CA ARG A 669 5.63 4.56 15.37
C ARG A 669 5.73 3.62 16.54
N GLU A 670 6.76 3.77 17.38
CA GLU A 670 6.99 2.90 18.52
C GLU A 670 7.59 3.65 19.71
N LEU A 671 7.06 3.36 20.89
CA LEU A 671 7.71 3.55 22.18
C LEU A 671 7.70 2.20 22.88
N SER A 672 8.84 1.76 23.40
CA SER A 672 8.90 0.51 24.16
C SER A 672 9.79 0.64 25.40
N LEU A 673 9.31 0.11 26.51
CA LEU A 673 10.04 -0.01 27.77
C LEU A 673 10.11 -1.50 28.12
N THR A 674 11.31 -2.05 28.07
CA THR A 674 11.61 -3.45 28.40
C THR A 674 12.30 -3.51 29.75
N TYR A 675 11.84 -4.41 30.61
CA TYR A 675 12.49 -4.81 31.83
C TYR A 675 12.95 -6.27 31.70
N ARG A 676 14.26 -6.50 31.86
CA ARG A 676 14.86 -7.82 31.94
C ARG A 676 14.87 -8.23 33.41
N VAL A 677 14.17 -9.32 33.74
CA VAL A 677 14.07 -9.78 35.11
C VAL A 677 15.43 -10.38 35.53
N PRO A 678 15.99 -9.96 36.68
CA PRO A 678 17.25 -10.49 37.20
C PRO A 678 17.30 -12.03 37.28
N ALA A 679 18.47 -12.59 36.96
CA ALA A 679 18.70 -14.04 36.85
C ALA A 679 18.43 -14.82 38.16
N ASP A 680 18.71 -14.20 39.30
CA ASP A 680 18.46 -14.72 40.64
C ASP A 680 16.97 -14.91 40.95
N ILE A 681 16.10 -14.06 40.38
CA ILE A 681 14.64 -14.18 40.52
C ILE A 681 14.11 -15.31 39.64
N VAL A 682 14.56 -15.39 38.39
CA VAL A 682 14.00 -16.32 37.39
C VAL A 682 14.51 -17.76 37.55
N SER A 683 15.76 -17.94 38.01
CA SER A 683 16.35 -19.27 38.23
C SER A 683 15.59 -20.10 39.26
N GLY A 684 15.01 -19.45 40.29
CA GLY A 684 14.16 -20.12 41.28
C GLY A 684 12.89 -20.75 40.70
N TRP A 685 12.50 -20.38 39.48
CA TRP A 685 11.30 -20.88 38.79
C TRP A 685 11.65 -21.85 37.64
N GLY A 686 12.91 -22.25 37.51
CA GLY A 686 13.38 -23.12 36.42
C GLY A 686 13.42 -22.42 35.07
N LEU A 687 13.55 -21.09 35.06
CA LEU A 687 13.68 -20.27 33.85
C LEU A 687 15.13 -19.80 33.67
N SER A 688 15.59 -19.72 32.42
CA SER A 688 16.89 -19.15 32.07
C SER A 688 16.83 -17.63 31.89
N THR A 689 15.75 -17.10 31.30
CA THR A 689 15.52 -15.64 31.17
C THR A 689 14.04 -15.29 31.23
N ALA A 690 13.71 -14.08 31.69
CA ALA A 690 12.38 -13.50 31.54
C ALA A 690 12.45 -12.00 31.23
N THR A 691 11.58 -11.52 30.34
CA THR A 691 11.42 -10.09 30.04
C THR A 691 9.96 -9.67 30.09
N ILE A 692 9.72 -8.45 30.55
CA ILE A 692 8.43 -7.76 30.52
C ILE A 692 8.59 -6.52 29.65
N ASN A 693 7.71 -6.33 28.67
CA ASN A 693 7.76 -5.19 27.76
C ASN A 693 6.42 -4.46 27.75
N LEU A 694 6.49 -3.14 27.89
CA LEU A 694 5.41 -2.19 27.69
C LEU A 694 5.66 -1.45 26.39
N GLY A 695 4.72 -1.52 25.45
CA GLY A 695 4.82 -0.90 24.14
C GLY A 695 3.64 0.02 23.84
N ALA A 696 3.90 1.08 23.09
CA ALA A 696 2.89 1.92 22.46
C ALA A 696 3.25 2.10 20.98
N ARG A 697 2.27 1.89 20.08
CA ARG A 697 2.45 2.06 18.63
C ARG A 697 1.48 3.09 18.08
N ASN A 698 1.97 3.89 17.14
CA ASN A 698 1.25 5.02 16.52
C ASN A 698 0.66 6.01 17.55
N SER A 699 1.36 6.23 18.67
CA SER A 699 0.81 6.95 19.83
C SER A 699 0.62 8.45 19.58
N TYR A 700 1.42 9.04 18.69
CA TYR A 700 1.41 10.47 18.37
C TYR A 700 1.67 10.72 16.88
N LEU A 701 0.99 11.73 16.34
CA LEU A 701 1.10 12.20 14.96
C LEU A 701 1.21 13.73 14.99
N TYR A 702 2.26 14.25 14.38
CA TYR A 702 2.48 15.68 14.15
C TYR A 702 2.41 15.97 12.65
N MET A 703 1.65 17.00 12.27
CA MET A 703 1.53 17.46 10.90
C MET A 703 1.90 18.95 10.89
N PRO A 704 3.02 19.37 10.26
CA PRO A 704 3.36 20.79 10.11
C PRO A 704 2.37 21.55 9.22
N GLY A 705 1.73 20.86 8.27
CA GLY A 705 0.74 21.42 7.35
C GLY A 705 -0.66 21.53 7.94
N ASN A 706 -1.61 22.00 7.11
CA ASN A 706 -3.01 22.20 7.47
C ASN A 706 -3.95 21.08 6.99
N TYR A 707 -3.43 19.86 6.80
CA TYR A 707 -4.21 18.71 6.36
C TYR A 707 -5.42 18.46 7.30
N PRO A 708 -6.68 18.62 6.82
CA PRO A 708 -7.87 18.53 7.66
C PRO A 708 -8.45 17.11 7.75
N GLY A 709 -7.89 16.16 6.98
CA GLY A 709 -8.33 14.76 6.97
C GLY A 709 -7.95 14.00 8.25
N MET A 710 -8.48 12.79 8.40
CA MET A 710 -8.33 12.00 9.63
C MET A 710 -6.92 11.41 9.80
N ASP A 711 -6.35 10.88 8.73
CA ASP A 711 -5.01 10.28 8.71
C ASP A 711 -4.39 10.53 7.33
N PRO A 712 -3.25 11.24 7.24
CA PRO A 712 -2.63 11.58 5.96
C PRO A 712 -1.95 10.36 5.29
N GLU A 713 -1.91 9.21 5.96
CA GLU A 713 -1.50 7.92 5.40
C GLU A 713 -2.68 7.06 4.88
N GLY A 714 -3.93 7.53 5.06
CA GLY A 714 -5.10 6.83 4.56
C GLY A 714 -5.15 6.83 3.02
N ASN A 715 -5.52 5.68 2.43
CA ASN A 715 -5.75 5.58 1.00
C ASN A 715 -7.08 4.89 0.69
N VAL A 716 -7.74 5.36 -0.36
CA VAL A 716 -9.03 4.89 -0.88
C VAL A 716 -8.91 3.51 -1.52
N THR A 717 -7.72 3.22 -2.05
CA THR A 717 -7.38 1.97 -2.68
C THR A 717 -6.97 0.98 -1.59
N GLY A 718 -7.82 -0.02 -1.33
CA GLY A 718 -7.51 -1.14 -0.44
C GLY A 718 -6.62 -2.19 -1.11
N ARG A 719 -6.80 -3.47 -0.76
CA ARG A 719 -6.15 -4.57 -1.50
C ARG A 719 -6.60 -4.55 -2.95
N CYS A 720 -5.67 -4.53 -3.89
CA CYS A 720 -6.01 -4.57 -5.30
C CYS A 720 -4.90 -5.24 -6.13
N ASN A 721 -5.28 -5.86 -7.24
CA ASN A 721 -4.41 -6.71 -8.06
C ASN A 721 -3.99 -5.97 -9.34
N GLY A 722 -3.08 -5.00 -9.19
CA GLY A 722 -2.41 -4.31 -10.29
C GLY A 722 -3.30 -3.41 -11.16
N GLY A 723 -2.67 -2.78 -12.15
CA GLY A 723 -3.30 -1.81 -13.05
C GLY A 723 -3.16 -0.36 -12.57
N LEU A 724 -3.63 0.57 -13.41
CA LEU A 724 -3.37 2.01 -13.25
C LEU A 724 -3.81 2.55 -11.87
N ASN A 725 -4.98 2.16 -11.39
CA ASN A 725 -5.49 2.66 -10.10
C ASN A 725 -4.72 2.07 -8.92
N CYS A 726 -4.35 0.79 -8.99
CA CYS A 726 -3.57 0.16 -7.92
C CYS A 726 -2.18 0.76 -7.75
N ASN A 727 -1.58 1.15 -8.88
CA ASN A 727 -0.20 1.61 -8.89
C ASN A 727 -0.08 3.12 -8.66
N PHE A 728 -1.16 3.89 -8.88
CA PHE A 728 -1.08 5.36 -8.97
C PHE A 728 -2.28 6.12 -8.39
N LEU A 729 -3.27 5.45 -7.78
CA LEU A 729 -4.30 6.12 -6.98
C LEU A 729 -3.85 6.15 -5.52
N ASP A 730 -2.89 7.03 -5.25
CA ASP A 730 -2.25 7.19 -3.95
C ASP A 730 -2.61 8.51 -3.28
N ALA A 731 -2.35 8.55 -1.97
CA ALA A 731 -2.59 9.70 -1.09
C ALA A 731 -4.00 10.28 -1.25
N THR A 732 -5.00 9.43 -1.44
CA THR A 732 -6.41 9.85 -1.55
C THR A 732 -7.18 9.20 -0.42
N GLU A 733 -7.49 9.93 0.64
CA GLU A 733 -8.26 9.42 1.76
C GLU A 733 -9.76 9.46 1.42
N GLY A 734 -10.48 8.35 1.66
CA GLY A 734 -11.90 8.24 1.37
C GLY A 734 -12.62 7.21 2.26
N TRP A 735 -13.36 7.73 3.23
CA TRP A 735 -14.21 7.04 4.21
C TRP A 735 -13.50 5.91 4.99
N GLY A 736 -12.16 5.95 5.06
CA GLY A 736 -11.32 4.93 5.70
C GLY A 736 -11.14 5.17 7.20
N LEU A 737 -10.96 4.09 7.96
CA LEU A 737 -10.58 4.20 9.37
C LEU A 737 -9.12 4.67 9.49
N PRO A 738 -8.80 5.60 10.41
CA PRO A 738 -7.42 5.98 10.68
C PRO A 738 -6.65 4.83 11.33
N ILE A 739 -5.32 4.85 11.23
CA ILE A 739 -4.47 3.82 11.84
C ILE A 739 -4.65 3.86 13.37
N PRO A 740 -5.02 2.73 14.03
CA PRO A 740 -5.29 2.73 15.46
C PRO A 740 -4.00 2.84 16.28
N ARG A 741 -4.15 3.49 17.44
CA ARG A 741 -3.14 3.47 18.50
C ARG A 741 -3.19 2.12 19.22
N ARG A 742 -2.04 1.48 19.42
CA ARG A 742 -1.96 0.19 20.13
C ARG A 742 -1.09 0.31 21.37
N PHE A 743 -1.54 -0.24 22.48
CA PHE A 743 -0.77 -0.35 23.72
C PHE A 743 -0.64 -1.83 24.05
N THR A 744 0.58 -2.29 24.33
CA THR A 744 0.88 -3.71 24.50
C THR A 744 1.64 -3.94 25.80
N LEU A 745 1.22 -4.96 26.54
CA LEU A 745 2.02 -5.59 27.59
C LEU A 745 2.38 -6.98 27.08
N SER A 746 3.68 -7.29 27.01
CA SER A 746 4.16 -8.60 26.58
C SER A 746 5.17 -9.17 27.56
N THR A 747 5.19 -10.50 27.67
CA THR A 747 6.14 -11.23 28.50
C THR A 747 6.80 -12.32 27.66
N ARG A 748 8.13 -12.43 27.76
CA ARG A 748 8.89 -13.51 27.14
C ARG A 748 9.61 -14.28 28.23
N VAL A 749 9.55 -15.61 28.17
CA VAL A 749 10.29 -16.49 29.08
C VAL A 749 11.02 -17.55 28.27
N THR A 750 12.20 -17.93 28.76
CA THR A 750 13.01 -19.04 28.20
C THR A 750 13.32 -20.01 29.32
N PHE A 751 13.26 -21.31 29.00
CA PHE A 751 13.57 -22.41 29.91
C PHE A 751 14.97 -22.93 29.64
#